data_AF-A0A1V6SNT5-F1
#
_entry.id   AF-A0A1V6SNT5-F1
#
_cell.length_a   1.000
_cell.length_b   1.000
_cell.length_c   1.000
_cell.angle_alpha   90.00
_cell.angle_beta   90.00
_cell.angle_gamma   90.00
#
_symmetry.space_group_name_H-M   'P 1'
#
loop_
_entity.id
_entity.type
_entity.pdbx_description
1 polymer ?
#
loop_
_entity_poly.entity_id
_entity_poly.type
_entity_poly.pdbx_seq_one_letter_code
_entity_poly.pdbx_strand_id
1 'polypeptide(L)'
;MGKIYTLGLATFAATGSFLFGYDSGVMTDVIASHHFLNFFNTTKTSTIIGAINSTFSGGAAIGALMAGLTIDRFGRRMTIQMGALLATVGAILQCAAQNLVMILVGRIIAGWAVGVLSMSVPVYQAECAHPKTRGLIVGLSQQMIGVGFIVSTWIGYGSLHAPDTNSLQWRFPLAFQALPAFMLFVGMFWLPESPRHLIEKDQEDEAFRILKRLHYDGSNMEWIQTEFTEIKTTINAERAITAPGWTIMFKVPQWRTRLLQGTLVQVFAQMTGINVINYYQNIMYEALGITGNRATLVTGIYNVVGPLTNLVFITFVLDRIGRRRPLLFGAAGITIALVCEAALNSQNEDGTKTSYSIGGVFFLFAVTVLFSMSFGSIAWVYMSEVMPMQIRGKGVAFATGVGNWTVSTLWSQVSPIALGKIGWKFYLIFAAWNVCVTIPTIFFWFRETKQKSLEEIDLLFGGRALGALNDNLDSKALELESAGTARQVENVTEAAAIGVNQIFSSDLARELRYGRVEEGFTEDPYLSGELSYAAVVGLQSRNILATVKHFTGYSEPEQGLNTGPIHGGDRELRTTWMPAFKRAIVDVGAWNIMSAYHSYDGIASVSDAYALTDILRGELDYKYWGNPIDSDAVTLVTLKALPAKTDVEMGGGSFNFKQLPSLVKDGRLDIKSVDQAVSRLLRAKFEMGLFENPFPAAPRDQGPSLIHTDEAIDLARTIDRELIVLLENHNNILPLKKTNKIAVIGPMAHEYMNYGDYVVQGSQDRGMTRLDGIRAAVGESAKITDAQGWERWRNDRSGFLQAIQAVKEADGAVVIVGTWSGDQEELWAGVNATTGEHVDVNSLNLVAAQADLVSAISDTGKPTVVAFSSGKPITEPWIANSTAALVQQFYPSEQGGNALADFLFGDNNPSGRLSVQLPSRRCTIGDYGHVDANGNIVFGHQYAIGTPQPWNPFGYGKSYSTSEYSSVSLDKANTTVKDTLTASVDVTNTSHVDGTQVVQLYIVDAIASVDVPNRKLKAFKKIRVKAET
;
A
#
# COMPACT_ATOMS: atom_id res chain seq x y z
N MET A 1 -29.39 -3.25 -21.90
CA MET A 1 -28.71 -2.37 -22.87
C MET A 1 -27.18 -2.54 -22.83
N GLY A 2 -26.56 -2.76 -21.67
CA GLY A 2 -25.09 -2.86 -21.55
C GLY A 2 -24.43 -3.97 -22.39
N LYS A 3 -24.99 -5.19 -22.43
CA LYS A 3 -24.40 -6.31 -23.20
C LYS A 3 -24.20 -6.02 -24.69
N ILE A 4 -25.20 -5.41 -25.35
CA ILE A 4 -25.11 -5.07 -26.77
C ILE A 4 -24.07 -3.97 -26.99
N TYR A 5 -24.03 -2.97 -26.09
CA TYR A 5 -23.05 -1.90 -26.14
C TYR A 5 -21.61 -2.43 -25.98
N THR A 6 -21.37 -3.27 -24.97
CA THR A 6 -20.05 -3.88 -24.71
C THR A 6 -19.62 -4.80 -25.85
N LEU A 7 -20.55 -5.58 -26.43
CA LEU A 7 -20.25 -6.41 -27.59
C LEU A 7 -19.89 -5.56 -28.82
N GLY A 8 -20.63 -4.48 -29.09
CA GLY A 8 -20.35 -3.56 -30.19
C GLY A 8 -19.00 -2.85 -30.03
N LEU A 9 -18.72 -2.35 -28.82
CA LEU A 9 -17.44 -1.72 -28.46
C LEU A 9 -16.28 -2.70 -28.64
N ALA A 10 -16.40 -3.91 -28.10
CA ALA A 10 -15.36 -4.93 -28.20
C ALA A 10 -15.11 -5.38 -29.64
N THR A 11 -16.18 -5.55 -30.43
CA THR A 11 -16.08 -5.91 -31.85
C THR A 11 -15.41 -4.79 -32.66
N PHE A 12 -15.77 -3.53 -32.40
CA PHE A 12 -15.16 -2.40 -33.08
C PHE A 12 -13.67 -2.25 -32.74
N ALA A 13 -13.30 -2.29 -31.45
CA ALA A 13 -11.90 -2.28 -31.01
C ALA A 13 -11.11 -3.47 -31.59
N ALA A 14 -11.75 -4.64 -31.74
CA ALA A 14 -11.17 -5.83 -32.36
C ALA A 14 -10.84 -5.64 -33.86
N THR A 15 -11.23 -4.53 -34.50
CA THR A 15 -10.68 -4.17 -35.83
C THR A 15 -9.16 -4.03 -35.78
N GLY A 16 -8.57 -3.70 -34.63
CA GLY A 16 -7.10 -3.73 -34.47
C GLY A 16 -6.53 -5.15 -34.64
N SER A 17 -7.24 -6.16 -34.12
CA SER A 17 -6.90 -7.57 -34.29
C SER A 17 -7.24 -8.07 -35.70
N PHE A 18 -8.24 -7.49 -36.38
CA PHE A 18 -8.46 -7.71 -37.81
C PHE A 18 -7.25 -7.30 -38.65
N LEU A 19 -6.64 -6.15 -38.36
CA LEU A 19 -5.45 -5.69 -39.09
C LEU A 19 -4.27 -6.64 -38.94
N PHE A 20 -4.12 -7.26 -37.77
CA PHE A 20 -3.16 -8.36 -37.60
C PHE A 20 -3.47 -9.50 -38.58
N GLY A 21 -4.66 -10.09 -38.50
CA GLY A 21 -5.00 -11.22 -39.37
C GLY A 21 -4.94 -10.89 -40.86
N TYR A 22 -5.38 -9.69 -41.23
CA TYR A 22 -5.36 -9.22 -42.61
C TYR A 22 -3.94 -9.06 -43.14
N ASP A 23 -3.07 -8.33 -42.43
CA ASP A 23 -1.70 -8.08 -42.89
C ASP A 23 -0.84 -9.37 -42.88
N SER A 24 -1.12 -10.28 -41.94
CA SER A 24 -0.57 -11.63 -41.92
C SER A 24 -1.02 -12.49 -43.10
N GLY A 25 -2.31 -12.46 -43.45
CA GLY A 25 -2.86 -13.28 -44.53
C GLY A 25 -2.59 -12.72 -45.93
N VAL A 26 -2.67 -11.41 -46.11
CA VAL A 26 -2.50 -10.76 -47.43
C VAL A 26 -1.10 -11.01 -47.99
N MET A 27 -0.09 -11.11 -47.13
CA MET A 27 1.28 -11.33 -47.57
C MET A 27 1.47 -12.71 -48.20
N THR A 28 0.73 -13.73 -47.74
CA THR A 28 0.74 -15.09 -48.30
C THR A 28 0.32 -15.10 -49.78
N ASP A 29 -0.61 -14.22 -50.18
CA ASP A 29 -1.06 -14.09 -51.57
C ASP A 29 -0.17 -13.15 -52.38
N VAL A 30 0.30 -12.05 -51.78
CA VAL A 30 1.21 -11.09 -52.43
C VAL A 30 2.51 -11.75 -52.87
N ILE A 31 3.12 -12.59 -52.03
CA ILE A 31 4.34 -13.34 -52.40
C ILE A 31 4.08 -14.48 -53.39
N ALA A 32 2.81 -14.84 -53.62
CA ALA A 32 2.41 -15.80 -54.64
C ALA A 32 2.14 -15.14 -56.01
N SER A 33 1.98 -13.81 -56.08
CA SER A 33 1.73 -13.06 -57.32
C SER A 33 2.91 -13.08 -58.28
N HIS A 34 2.64 -13.44 -59.54
CA HIS A 34 3.63 -13.39 -60.61
C HIS A 34 4.14 -11.96 -60.87
N HIS A 35 3.25 -10.97 -60.88
CA HIS A 35 3.65 -9.58 -61.05
C HIS A 35 4.57 -9.11 -59.93
N PHE A 36 4.28 -9.44 -58.66
CA PHE A 36 5.11 -9.02 -57.52
C PHE A 36 6.53 -9.58 -57.64
N LEU A 37 6.65 -10.89 -57.91
CA LEU A 37 7.93 -11.58 -58.06
C LEU A 37 8.76 -10.99 -59.21
N ASN A 38 8.12 -10.73 -60.36
CA ASN A 38 8.79 -10.13 -61.51
C ASN A 38 9.21 -8.68 -61.26
N PHE A 39 8.34 -7.87 -60.66
CA PHE A 39 8.59 -6.45 -60.40
C PHE A 39 9.78 -6.22 -59.47
N PHE A 40 9.93 -7.06 -58.43
CA PHE A 40 11.03 -6.96 -57.47
C PHE A 40 12.21 -7.90 -57.75
N ASN A 41 12.20 -8.61 -58.89
CA ASN A 41 13.22 -9.57 -59.30
C ASN A 41 13.56 -10.60 -58.20
N THR A 42 12.53 -11.30 -57.71
CA THR A 42 12.65 -12.31 -56.64
C THR A 42 11.86 -13.59 -56.96
N THR A 43 12.03 -14.65 -56.16
CA THR A 43 11.39 -15.96 -56.34
C THR A 43 10.74 -16.44 -55.04
N LYS A 44 9.79 -17.38 -55.15
CA LYS A 44 9.08 -17.98 -54.00
C LYS A 44 9.99 -18.65 -52.97
N THR A 45 11.19 -19.07 -53.37
CA THR A 45 12.18 -19.79 -52.53
C THR A 45 13.32 -18.90 -52.05
N SER A 46 13.35 -17.62 -52.44
CA SER A 46 14.38 -16.67 -52.03
C SER A 46 14.33 -16.41 -50.52
N THR A 47 15.50 -16.20 -49.91
CA THR A 47 15.62 -15.82 -48.49
C THR A 47 14.89 -14.52 -48.17
N ILE A 48 14.62 -13.69 -49.19
CA ILE A 48 13.90 -12.43 -49.03
C ILE A 48 12.42 -12.62 -48.72
N ILE A 49 11.81 -13.74 -49.12
CA ILE A 49 10.41 -14.07 -48.76
C ILE A 49 10.30 -14.29 -47.24
N GLY A 50 11.25 -15.02 -46.66
CA GLY A 50 11.37 -15.14 -45.21
C GLY A 50 11.57 -13.79 -44.53
N ALA A 51 12.38 -12.91 -45.12
CA ALA A 51 12.62 -11.55 -44.60
C ALA A 51 11.37 -10.65 -44.64
N ILE A 52 10.54 -10.72 -45.69
CA ILE A 52 9.28 -9.95 -45.79
C ILE A 52 8.31 -10.34 -44.67
N ASN A 53 8.25 -11.62 -44.31
CA ASN A 53 7.40 -12.11 -43.22
C ASN A 53 8.03 -11.82 -41.84
N SER A 54 9.34 -12.03 -41.67
CA SER A 54 10.02 -11.87 -40.38
C SER A 54 10.18 -10.40 -39.97
N THR A 55 10.35 -9.47 -40.92
CA THR A 55 10.43 -8.02 -40.62
C THR A 55 9.13 -7.45 -40.06
N PHE A 56 7.98 -7.99 -40.46
CA PHE A 56 6.69 -7.66 -39.85
C PHE A 56 6.61 -8.13 -38.40
N SER A 57 6.90 -9.41 -38.14
CA SER A 57 6.91 -9.96 -36.78
C SER A 57 7.94 -9.26 -35.88
N GLY A 58 9.11 -8.88 -36.44
CA GLY A 58 10.13 -8.12 -35.72
C GLY A 58 9.69 -6.70 -35.39
N GLY A 59 9.04 -6.01 -36.33
CA GLY A 59 8.37 -4.73 -36.07
C GLY A 59 7.31 -4.85 -34.97
N ALA A 60 6.52 -5.93 -35.00
CA ALA A 60 5.48 -6.18 -34.01
C ALA A 60 6.03 -6.45 -32.60
N ALA A 61 7.19 -7.08 -32.48
CA ALA A 61 7.87 -7.22 -31.19
C ALA A 61 8.23 -5.85 -30.59
N ILE A 62 8.78 -4.95 -31.41
CA ILE A 62 9.12 -3.58 -31.00
C ILE A 62 7.85 -2.79 -30.64
N GLY A 63 6.83 -2.89 -31.48
CA GLY A 63 5.57 -2.18 -31.28
C GLY A 63 4.85 -2.60 -30.01
N ALA A 64 4.82 -3.90 -29.70
CA ALA A 64 4.21 -4.42 -28.48
C ALA A 64 4.94 -3.90 -27.23
N LEU A 65 6.27 -3.91 -27.22
CA LEU A 65 7.06 -3.39 -26.10
C LEU A 65 6.88 -1.88 -25.91
N MET A 66 6.85 -1.11 -27.01
CA MET A 66 6.56 0.33 -26.97
C MET A 66 5.15 0.59 -26.43
N ALA A 67 4.17 -0.23 -26.80
CA ALA A 67 2.78 -0.07 -26.33
C ALA A 67 2.67 -0.16 -24.80
N GLY A 68 3.54 -0.93 -24.14
CA GLY A 68 3.64 -0.96 -22.67
C GLY A 68 3.98 0.40 -22.05
N LEU A 69 4.67 1.29 -22.77
CA LEU A 69 4.97 2.65 -22.32
C LEU A 69 3.82 3.62 -22.61
N THR A 70 3.15 3.46 -23.75
CA THR A 70 2.08 4.39 -24.17
C THR A 70 0.75 4.09 -23.50
N ILE A 71 0.43 2.83 -23.23
CA ILE A 71 -0.87 2.41 -22.68
C ILE A 71 -1.07 2.86 -21.23
N ASP A 72 -0.01 2.81 -20.42
CA ASP A 72 -0.04 3.29 -19.03
C ASP A 72 -0.06 4.84 -19.01
N ARG A 73 0.61 5.48 -19.97
CA ARG A 73 0.75 6.95 -20.02
C ARG A 73 -0.48 7.66 -20.57
N PHE A 74 -0.98 7.20 -21.72
CA PHE A 74 -2.00 7.88 -22.53
C PHE A 74 -3.36 7.19 -22.51
N GLY A 75 -3.46 6.01 -21.89
CA GLY A 75 -4.70 5.23 -21.86
C GLY A 75 -4.83 4.28 -23.05
N ARG A 76 -5.88 3.46 -23.00
CA ARG A 76 -6.08 2.35 -23.95
C ARG A 76 -6.59 2.91 -25.27
N ARG A 77 -7.48 3.90 -25.24
CA ARG A 77 -8.07 4.52 -26.43
C ARG A 77 -7.01 5.17 -27.32
N MET A 78 -6.18 6.04 -26.75
CA MET A 78 -5.16 6.77 -27.51
C MET A 78 -4.07 5.84 -28.05
N THR A 79 -3.70 4.80 -27.29
CA THR A 79 -2.71 3.82 -27.74
C THR A 79 -3.22 3.02 -28.95
N ILE A 80 -4.50 2.61 -28.95
CA ILE A 80 -5.12 1.96 -30.13
C ILE A 80 -5.16 2.91 -31.33
N GLN A 81 -5.46 4.20 -31.12
CA GLN A 81 -5.41 5.21 -32.20
C GLN A 81 -4.01 5.37 -32.79
N MET A 82 -2.97 5.41 -31.95
CA MET A 82 -1.58 5.46 -32.42
C MET A 82 -1.25 4.23 -33.28
N GLY A 83 -1.64 3.03 -32.84
CA GLY A 83 -1.49 1.81 -33.62
C GLY A 83 -2.23 1.87 -34.96
N ALA A 84 -3.48 2.33 -34.98
CA ALA A 84 -4.29 2.44 -36.19
C ALA A 84 -3.71 3.45 -37.21
N LEU A 85 -3.17 4.58 -36.73
CA LEU A 85 -2.49 5.56 -37.58
C LEU A 85 -1.21 4.98 -38.20
N LEU A 86 -0.39 4.30 -37.38
CA LEU A 86 0.81 3.61 -37.87
C LEU A 86 0.48 2.52 -38.90
N ALA A 87 -0.61 1.77 -38.70
CA ALA A 87 -1.06 0.75 -39.66
C ALA A 87 -1.44 1.39 -41.01
N THR A 88 -2.12 2.54 -40.98
CA THR A 88 -2.49 3.30 -42.19
C THR A 88 -1.23 3.74 -42.95
N VAL A 89 -0.22 4.26 -42.25
CA VAL A 89 1.07 4.66 -42.85
C VAL A 89 1.81 3.45 -43.43
N GLY A 90 1.88 2.34 -42.69
CA GLY A 90 2.52 1.09 -43.15
C GLY A 90 1.85 0.53 -44.40
N ALA A 91 0.52 0.54 -44.47
CA ALA A 91 -0.25 0.12 -45.63
C ALA A 91 0.04 0.98 -46.87
N ILE A 92 0.05 2.32 -46.72
CA ILE A 92 0.35 3.26 -47.80
C ILE A 92 1.77 3.05 -48.34
N LEU A 93 2.76 2.87 -47.45
CA LEU A 93 4.14 2.61 -47.86
C LEU A 93 4.29 1.28 -48.59
N GLN A 94 3.60 0.23 -48.14
CA GLN A 94 3.60 -1.07 -48.81
C GLN A 94 2.96 -1.00 -50.20
N CYS A 95 1.80 -0.37 -50.36
CA CYS A 95 1.12 -0.31 -51.66
C CYS A 95 1.79 0.65 -52.66
N ALA A 96 2.45 1.71 -52.17
CA ALA A 96 3.18 2.67 -52.99
C ALA A 96 4.62 2.23 -53.32
N ALA A 97 5.03 1.04 -52.90
CA ALA A 97 6.41 0.58 -52.98
C ALA A 97 6.95 0.54 -54.42
N GLN A 98 8.14 1.13 -54.59
CA GLN A 98 8.87 1.18 -55.88
C GLN A 98 10.10 0.27 -55.89
N ASN A 99 10.56 -0.16 -54.71
CA ASN A 99 11.66 -1.09 -54.54
C ASN A 99 11.41 -1.96 -53.29
N LEU A 100 12.21 -3.01 -53.15
CA LEU A 100 12.03 -4.01 -52.11
C LEU A 100 12.32 -3.47 -50.71
N VAL A 101 13.21 -2.49 -50.58
CA VAL A 101 13.50 -1.80 -49.31
C VAL A 101 12.25 -1.08 -48.80
N MET A 102 11.49 -0.43 -49.68
CA MET A 102 10.25 0.24 -49.31
C MET A 102 9.18 -0.76 -48.82
N ILE A 103 9.10 -1.96 -49.42
CA ILE A 103 8.27 -3.05 -48.88
C ILE A 103 8.73 -3.41 -47.47
N LEU A 104 10.02 -3.68 -47.25
CA LEU A 104 10.54 -4.08 -45.94
C LEU A 104 10.31 -3.01 -44.86
N VAL A 105 10.54 -1.74 -45.18
CA VAL A 105 10.24 -0.62 -44.25
C VAL A 105 8.75 -0.55 -43.96
N GLY A 106 7.91 -0.69 -44.98
CA GLY A 106 6.45 -0.76 -44.82
C GLY A 106 6.01 -1.94 -43.93
N ARG A 107 6.65 -3.10 -44.07
CA ARG A 107 6.42 -4.28 -43.21
C ARG A 107 6.80 -4.02 -41.77
N ILE A 108 7.94 -3.37 -41.51
CA ILE A 108 8.37 -3.02 -40.15
C ILE A 108 7.36 -2.07 -39.50
N ILE A 109 6.87 -1.06 -40.23
CA ILE A 109 5.90 -0.09 -39.71
C ILE A 109 4.52 -0.74 -39.48
N ALA A 110 4.06 -1.56 -40.42
CA ALA A 110 2.81 -2.33 -40.25
C ALA A 110 2.94 -3.32 -39.09
N GLY A 111 4.09 -3.96 -38.94
CA GLY A 111 4.45 -4.79 -37.81
C GLY A 111 4.37 -4.02 -36.51
N TRP A 112 5.04 -2.87 -36.42
CA TRP A 112 4.98 -1.98 -35.26
C TRP A 112 3.53 -1.66 -34.87
N ALA A 113 2.72 -1.26 -35.84
CA ALA A 113 1.31 -0.99 -35.63
C ALA A 113 0.55 -2.20 -35.05
N VAL A 114 0.73 -3.38 -35.65
CA VAL A 114 0.11 -4.63 -35.20
C VAL A 114 0.62 -5.04 -33.81
N GLY A 115 1.89 -4.81 -33.48
CA GLY A 115 2.44 -5.01 -32.15
C GLY A 115 1.70 -4.16 -31.10
N VAL A 116 1.45 -2.89 -31.41
CA VAL A 116 0.69 -2.00 -30.54
C VAL A 116 -0.75 -2.49 -30.37
N LEU A 117 -1.41 -2.87 -31.46
CA LEU A 117 -2.82 -3.27 -31.46
C LEU A 117 -3.05 -4.64 -30.80
N SER A 118 -2.20 -5.62 -31.07
CA SER A 118 -2.30 -6.99 -30.53
C SER A 118 -2.10 -7.07 -29.00
N MET A 119 -1.41 -6.08 -28.44
CA MET A 119 -1.28 -5.90 -26.99
C MET A 119 -2.44 -5.08 -26.41
N SER A 120 -2.78 -3.95 -27.03
CA SER A 120 -3.69 -2.96 -26.44
C SER A 120 -5.16 -3.35 -26.52
N VAL A 121 -5.57 -4.01 -27.62
CA VAL A 121 -6.98 -4.39 -27.83
C VAL A 121 -7.44 -5.44 -26.81
N PRO A 122 -6.70 -6.54 -26.54
CA PRO A 122 -7.09 -7.48 -25.50
C PRO A 122 -7.16 -6.85 -24.10
N VAL A 123 -6.24 -5.92 -23.77
CA VAL A 123 -6.28 -5.20 -22.48
C VAL A 123 -7.55 -4.35 -22.38
N TYR A 124 -7.84 -3.56 -23.41
CA TYR A 124 -9.04 -2.73 -23.45
C TYR A 124 -10.32 -3.56 -23.34
N GLN A 125 -10.39 -4.69 -24.05
CA GLN A 125 -11.51 -5.64 -23.96
C GLN A 125 -11.64 -6.28 -22.57
N ALA A 126 -10.53 -6.72 -21.97
CA ALA A 126 -10.54 -7.37 -20.66
C ALA A 126 -11.02 -6.41 -19.56
N GLU A 127 -10.62 -5.14 -19.65
CA GLU A 127 -11.00 -4.10 -18.68
C GLU A 127 -12.43 -3.58 -18.87
N CYS A 128 -13.03 -3.72 -20.05
CA CYS A 128 -14.42 -3.37 -20.33
C CYS A 128 -15.40 -4.55 -20.19
N ALA A 129 -14.91 -5.77 -19.96
CA ALA A 129 -15.71 -6.98 -19.98
C ALA A 129 -16.18 -7.40 -18.58
N HIS A 130 -17.46 -7.75 -18.52
CA HIS A 130 -18.05 -8.41 -17.36
C HIS A 130 -17.41 -9.80 -17.13
N PRO A 131 -17.08 -10.21 -15.88
CA PRO A 131 -16.41 -11.48 -15.58
C PRO A 131 -17.04 -12.74 -16.22
N LYS A 132 -18.37 -12.83 -16.20
CA LYS A 132 -19.13 -13.95 -16.80
C LYS A 132 -19.01 -14.10 -18.33
N THR A 133 -18.61 -13.05 -19.04
CA THR A 133 -18.52 -13.03 -20.52
C THR A 133 -17.14 -12.59 -21.00
N ARG A 134 -16.14 -12.51 -20.11
CA ARG A 134 -14.80 -12.02 -20.45
C ARG A 134 -14.13 -12.87 -21.50
N GLY A 135 -14.31 -14.20 -21.45
CA GLY A 135 -13.79 -15.11 -22.46
C GLY A 135 -14.34 -14.80 -23.85
N LEU A 136 -15.65 -14.60 -23.98
CA LEU A 136 -16.27 -14.16 -25.23
C LEU A 136 -15.71 -12.81 -25.70
N ILE A 137 -15.73 -11.79 -24.84
CA ILE A 137 -15.39 -10.41 -25.21
C ILE A 137 -13.92 -10.28 -25.64
N VAL A 138 -12.99 -10.86 -24.87
CA VAL A 138 -11.56 -10.85 -25.25
C VAL A 138 -11.28 -11.83 -26.38
N GLY A 139 -12.02 -12.94 -26.45
CA GLY A 139 -11.95 -13.92 -27.54
C GLY A 139 -12.32 -13.35 -28.92
N LEU A 140 -13.04 -12.21 -28.98
CA LEU A 140 -13.28 -11.48 -30.22
C LEU A 140 -11.99 -10.98 -30.87
N SER A 141 -10.90 -10.77 -30.10
CA SER A 141 -9.59 -10.47 -30.68
C SER A 141 -9.14 -11.58 -31.63
N GLN A 142 -9.18 -12.85 -31.19
CA GLN A 142 -8.86 -13.98 -32.06
C GLN A 142 -9.87 -14.14 -33.19
N GLN A 143 -11.16 -13.88 -32.92
CA GLN A 143 -12.17 -13.96 -33.95
C GLN A 143 -11.87 -12.99 -35.10
N MET A 144 -11.53 -11.75 -34.78
CA MET A 144 -11.24 -10.73 -35.77
C MET A 144 -9.90 -10.97 -36.48
N ILE A 145 -8.89 -11.56 -35.83
CA ILE A 145 -7.71 -12.09 -36.54
C ILE A 145 -8.16 -13.07 -37.61
N GLY A 146 -9.02 -14.03 -37.25
CA GLY A 146 -9.60 -14.97 -38.18
C GLY A 146 -10.35 -14.33 -39.35
N VAL A 147 -11.22 -13.36 -39.06
CA VAL A 147 -11.95 -12.59 -40.09
C VAL A 147 -10.97 -11.82 -40.98
N GLY A 148 -9.88 -11.29 -40.42
CA GLY A 148 -8.78 -10.68 -41.17
C GLY A 148 -8.19 -11.62 -42.21
N PHE A 149 -7.83 -12.84 -41.79
CA PHE A 149 -7.34 -13.88 -42.70
C PHE A 149 -8.35 -14.24 -43.79
N ILE A 150 -9.64 -14.36 -43.44
CA ILE A 150 -10.70 -14.63 -44.43
C ILE A 150 -10.70 -13.51 -45.48
N VAL A 151 -10.86 -12.26 -45.05
CA VAL A 151 -11.00 -11.13 -45.96
C VAL A 151 -9.74 -10.93 -46.81
N SER A 152 -8.54 -11.03 -46.22
CA SER A 152 -7.29 -10.90 -46.96
C SER A 152 -7.14 -11.98 -48.03
N THR A 153 -7.45 -13.23 -47.68
CA THR A 153 -7.27 -14.37 -48.60
C THR A 153 -8.23 -14.31 -49.78
N TRP A 154 -9.49 -13.93 -49.56
CA TRP A 154 -10.46 -13.81 -50.65
C TRP A 154 -10.18 -12.59 -51.54
N ILE A 155 -9.70 -11.49 -50.97
CA ILE A 155 -9.22 -10.33 -51.75
C ILE A 155 -7.97 -10.68 -52.55
N GLY A 156 -7.01 -11.40 -51.94
CA GLY A 156 -5.80 -11.89 -52.59
C GLY A 156 -6.11 -12.85 -53.74
N TYR A 157 -6.93 -13.88 -53.48
CA TYR A 157 -7.41 -14.82 -54.49
C TYR A 157 -8.10 -14.10 -55.66
N GLY A 158 -8.99 -13.15 -55.39
CA GLY A 158 -9.63 -12.34 -56.44
C GLY A 158 -8.63 -11.49 -57.23
N SER A 159 -7.65 -10.89 -56.56
CA SER A 159 -6.64 -10.03 -57.19
C SER A 159 -5.67 -10.80 -58.07
N LEU A 160 -5.39 -12.07 -57.75
CA LEU A 160 -4.56 -12.96 -58.56
C LEU A 160 -5.18 -13.32 -59.93
N HIS A 161 -6.49 -13.07 -60.13
CA HIS A 161 -7.13 -13.23 -61.45
C HIS A 161 -6.86 -12.05 -62.41
N ALA A 162 -6.28 -10.95 -61.93
CA ALA A 162 -5.82 -9.88 -62.80
C ALA A 162 -4.66 -10.38 -63.69
N PRO A 163 -4.50 -9.85 -64.92
CA PRO A 163 -3.38 -10.22 -65.80
C PRO A 163 -2.01 -10.04 -65.12
N ASP A 164 -1.04 -10.91 -65.41
CA ASP A 164 0.31 -10.88 -64.81
C ASP A 164 1.12 -9.61 -65.08
N THR A 165 0.64 -8.77 -66.00
CA THR A 165 1.19 -7.44 -66.29
C THR A 165 0.62 -6.33 -65.41
N ASN A 166 -0.38 -6.63 -64.57
CA ASN A 166 -1.09 -5.64 -63.78
C ASN A 166 -0.67 -5.67 -62.30
N SER A 167 -0.19 -4.52 -61.81
CA SER A 167 0.18 -4.33 -60.40
C SER A 167 -0.99 -4.49 -59.41
N LEU A 168 -2.24 -4.54 -59.90
CA LEU A 168 -3.44 -4.80 -59.09
C LEU A 168 -3.32 -6.12 -58.30
N GLN A 169 -2.59 -7.11 -58.81
CA GLN A 169 -2.37 -8.40 -58.13
C GLN A 169 -1.85 -8.25 -56.68
N TRP A 170 -1.07 -7.20 -56.39
CA TRP A 170 -0.47 -7.02 -55.06
C TRP A 170 -0.69 -5.62 -54.46
N ARG A 171 -0.83 -4.57 -55.26
CA ARG A 171 -1.01 -3.20 -54.75
C ARG A 171 -2.39 -2.98 -54.13
N PHE A 172 -3.46 -3.51 -54.74
CA PHE A 172 -4.81 -3.35 -54.22
C PHE A 172 -5.02 -4.09 -52.88
N PRO A 173 -4.64 -5.38 -52.75
CA PRO A 173 -4.72 -6.07 -51.46
C PRO A 173 -3.97 -5.35 -50.34
N LEU A 174 -2.78 -4.79 -50.61
CA LEU A 174 -2.01 -4.02 -49.63
C LEU A 174 -2.61 -2.63 -49.33
N ALA A 175 -3.27 -2.00 -50.30
CA ALA A 175 -3.94 -0.72 -50.10
C ALA A 175 -5.22 -0.87 -49.27
N PHE A 176 -5.95 -1.99 -49.43
CA PHE A 176 -7.24 -2.19 -48.78
C PHE A 176 -7.15 -2.15 -47.25
N GLN A 177 -6.06 -2.62 -46.63
CA GLN A 177 -5.90 -2.54 -45.17
C GLN A 177 -5.83 -1.11 -44.61
N ALA A 178 -5.50 -0.10 -45.42
CA ALA A 178 -5.53 1.30 -44.97
C ALA A 178 -6.95 1.74 -44.60
N LEU A 179 -7.99 1.18 -45.23
CA LEU A 179 -9.39 1.52 -44.98
C LEU A 179 -9.85 1.11 -43.57
N PRO A 180 -9.80 -0.18 -43.14
CA PRO A 180 -10.16 -0.56 -41.79
C PRO A 180 -9.23 0.05 -40.73
N ALA A 181 -7.96 0.31 -41.05
CA ALA A 181 -7.03 1.00 -40.15
C ALA A 181 -7.46 2.46 -39.90
N PHE A 182 -7.76 3.20 -40.96
CA PHE A 182 -8.24 4.57 -40.84
C PHE A 182 -9.62 4.65 -40.16
N MET A 183 -10.51 3.70 -40.48
CA MET A 183 -11.80 3.58 -39.78
C MET A 183 -11.63 3.34 -38.28
N LEU A 184 -10.68 2.49 -37.87
CA LEU A 184 -10.38 2.29 -36.46
C LEU A 184 -9.84 3.58 -35.82
N PHE A 185 -8.90 4.27 -36.47
CA PHE A 185 -8.36 5.54 -35.97
C PHE A 185 -9.45 6.58 -35.70
N VAL A 186 -10.34 6.79 -36.68
CA VAL A 186 -11.45 7.73 -36.59
C VAL A 186 -12.49 7.23 -35.59
N GLY A 187 -12.89 5.96 -35.65
CA GLY A 187 -13.94 5.41 -34.80
C GLY A 187 -13.61 5.41 -33.30
N MET A 188 -12.34 5.25 -32.94
CA MET A 188 -11.92 5.28 -31.53
C MET A 188 -12.20 6.62 -30.82
N PHE A 189 -12.44 7.73 -31.55
CA PHE A 189 -12.84 9.01 -30.92
C PHE A 189 -14.18 8.93 -30.19
N TRP A 190 -15.09 8.04 -30.61
CA TRP A 190 -16.42 7.88 -30.00
C TRP A 190 -16.50 6.74 -28.99
N LEU A 191 -15.42 5.96 -28.84
CA LEU A 191 -15.35 4.91 -27.83
C LEU A 191 -14.88 5.48 -26.48
N PRO A 192 -15.43 4.99 -25.36
CA PRO A 192 -15.04 5.44 -24.02
C PRO A 192 -13.63 4.92 -23.66
N GLU A 193 -12.98 5.57 -22.71
CA GLU A 193 -11.76 5.04 -22.11
C GLU A 193 -12.08 3.92 -21.11
N SER A 194 -11.10 3.06 -20.80
CA SER A 194 -11.26 2.00 -19.81
C SER A 194 -11.65 2.57 -18.43
N PRO A 195 -12.68 2.01 -17.75
CA PRO A 195 -13.03 2.43 -16.39
C PRO A 195 -11.85 2.36 -15.41
N ARG A 196 -11.00 1.33 -15.55
CA ARG A 196 -9.82 1.13 -14.70
C ARG A 196 -8.76 2.21 -14.95
N HIS A 197 -8.53 2.60 -16.20
CA HIS A 197 -7.61 3.71 -16.49
C HIS A 197 -8.14 5.06 -16.02
N LEU A 198 -9.46 5.29 -16.13
CA LEU A 198 -10.08 6.52 -15.65
C LEU A 198 -9.96 6.64 -14.12
N ILE A 199 -10.16 5.53 -13.40
CA ILE A 199 -9.90 5.48 -11.95
C ILE A 199 -8.41 5.68 -11.65
N GLU A 200 -7.50 5.16 -12.46
CA GLU A 200 -6.04 5.43 -12.38
C GLU A 200 -5.67 6.91 -12.62
N LYS A 201 -6.56 7.70 -13.24
CA LYS A 201 -6.39 9.15 -13.49
C LYS A 201 -7.29 10.03 -12.62
N ASP A 202 -7.87 9.49 -11.55
CA ASP A 202 -8.77 10.21 -10.63
C ASP A 202 -10.06 10.73 -11.31
N GLN A 203 -10.47 10.12 -12.42
CA GLN A 203 -11.68 10.47 -13.17
C GLN A 203 -12.85 9.53 -12.84
N GLU A 204 -13.19 9.46 -11.55
CA GLU A 204 -14.13 8.48 -10.99
C GLU A 204 -15.56 8.59 -11.52
N ASP A 205 -16.09 9.81 -11.66
CA ASP A 205 -17.45 10.04 -12.15
C ASP A 205 -17.65 9.51 -13.58
N GLU A 206 -16.66 9.74 -14.44
CA GLU A 206 -16.66 9.26 -15.81
C GLU A 206 -16.46 7.74 -15.85
N ALA A 207 -15.59 7.20 -15.00
CA ALA A 207 -15.40 5.76 -14.86
C ALA A 207 -16.68 5.03 -14.44
N PHE A 208 -17.42 5.55 -13.45
CA PHE A 208 -18.68 4.96 -13.01
C PHE A 208 -19.75 5.06 -14.10
N ARG A 209 -19.84 6.19 -14.81
CA ARG A 209 -20.76 6.38 -15.94
C ARG A 209 -20.50 5.37 -17.05
N ILE A 210 -19.24 5.14 -17.40
CA ILE A 210 -18.85 4.16 -18.42
C ILE A 210 -19.11 2.75 -17.93
N LEU A 211 -18.75 2.41 -16.68
CA LEU A 211 -19.00 1.08 -16.11
C LEU A 211 -20.50 0.76 -16.10
N LYS A 212 -21.35 1.73 -15.73
CA LYS A 212 -22.80 1.63 -15.84
C LYS A 212 -23.25 1.39 -17.28
N ARG A 213 -22.69 2.13 -18.24
CA ARG A 213 -23.01 1.95 -19.67
C ARG A 213 -22.61 0.56 -20.20
N LEU A 214 -21.50 0.00 -19.70
CA LEU A 214 -21.00 -1.31 -20.09
C LEU A 214 -21.83 -2.45 -19.48
N HIS A 215 -22.18 -2.39 -18.20
CA HIS A 215 -22.68 -3.55 -17.47
C HIS A 215 -24.16 -3.49 -17.07
N TYR A 216 -24.83 -2.34 -17.19
CA TYR A 216 -26.22 -2.21 -16.73
C TYR A 216 -27.22 -3.02 -17.57
N ASP A 217 -27.93 -3.92 -16.89
CA ASP A 217 -28.96 -4.78 -17.45
C ASP A 217 -30.39 -4.33 -17.14
N GLY A 218 -30.55 -3.27 -16.34
CA GLY A 218 -31.85 -2.76 -15.88
C GLY A 218 -32.11 -3.04 -14.40
N SER A 219 -31.40 -3.99 -13.79
CA SER A 219 -31.65 -4.46 -12.42
C SER A 219 -30.39 -4.56 -11.54
N ASN A 220 -29.21 -4.62 -12.14
CA ASN A 220 -27.94 -4.92 -11.45
C ASN A 220 -27.15 -3.69 -10.97
N MET A 221 -27.81 -2.60 -10.57
CA MET A 221 -27.11 -1.37 -10.15
C MET A 221 -26.20 -1.60 -8.93
N GLU A 222 -26.67 -2.38 -7.96
CA GLU A 222 -25.92 -2.72 -6.74
C GLU A 222 -24.62 -3.45 -7.08
N TRP A 223 -24.69 -4.44 -7.97
CA TRP A 223 -23.49 -5.17 -8.44
C TRP A 223 -22.49 -4.26 -9.15
N ILE A 224 -22.95 -3.31 -9.99
CA ILE A 224 -22.07 -2.34 -10.66
C ILE A 224 -21.37 -1.45 -9.64
N GLN A 225 -22.06 -1.11 -8.55
CA GLN A 225 -21.49 -0.31 -7.48
C GLN A 225 -20.46 -1.10 -6.66
N THR A 226 -20.70 -2.39 -6.41
CA THR A 226 -19.72 -3.31 -5.85
C THR A 226 -18.49 -3.42 -6.75
N GLU A 227 -18.67 -3.68 -8.04
CA GLU A 227 -17.55 -3.80 -9.00
C GLU A 227 -16.75 -2.49 -9.09
N PHE A 228 -17.41 -1.34 -9.15
CA PHE A 228 -16.74 -0.04 -9.11
C PHE A 228 -15.91 0.14 -7.84
N THR A 229 -16.47 -0.23 -6.69
CA THR A 229 -15.81 -0.13 -5.39
C THR A 229 -14.61 -1.07 -5.30
N GLU A 230 -14.72 -2.31 -5.79
CA GLU A 230 -13.61 -3.27 -5.85
C GLU A 230 -12.47 -2.77 -6.75
N ILE A 231 -12.80 -2.24 -7.93
CA ILE A 231 -11.81 -1.66 -8.85
C ILE A 231 -11.12 -0.46 -8.19
N LYS A 232 -11.88 0.46 -7.60
CA LYS A 232 -11.33 1.64 -6.90
C LYS A 232 -10.46 1.25 -5.72
N THR A 233 -10.92 0.30 -4.90
CA THR A 233 -10.18 -0.15 -3.71
C THR A 233 -8.87 -0.82 -4.11
N THR A 234 -8.90 -1.67 -5.14
CA THR A 234 -7.69 -2.28 -5.70
C THR A 234 -6.75 -1.21 -6.22
N ILE A 235 -7.19 -0.32 -7.11
CA ILE A 235 -6.32 0.72 -7.69
C ILE A 235 -5.75 1.65 -6.60
N ASN A 236 -6.53 2.06 -5.60
CA ASN A 236 -6.05 2.95 -4.53
C ASN A 236 -5.05 2.24 -3.61
N ALA A 237 -5.29 0.96 -3.23
CA ALA A 237 -4.34 0.16 -2.48
C ALA A 237 -3.03 -0.03 -3.25
N GLU A 238 -3.11 -0.18 -4.57
CA GLU A 238 -1.95 -0.36 -5.43
C GLU A 238 -1.17 0.94 -5.68
N ARG A 239 -1.82 2.12 -5.67
CA ARG A 239 -1.14 3.42 -5.75
C ARG A 239 -0.26 3.71 -4.53
N ALA A 240 -0.66 3.25 -3.35
CA ALA A 240 0.14 3.35 -2.12
C ALA A 240 1.48 2.61 -2.23
N ILE A 241 1.60 1.65 -3.15
CA ILE A 241 2.80 0.86 -3.43
C ILE A 241 3.34 1.28 -4.80
N THR A 242 3.95 2.47 -4.90
CA THR A 242 4.49 2.93 -6.19
C THR A 242 5.75 2.13 -6.56
N ALA A 243 5.64 1.35 -7.63
CA ALA A 243 6.65 0.43 -8.13
C ALA A 243 7.22 0.92 -9.47
N PRO A 244 8.28 1.77 -9.50
CA PRO A 244 8.80 2.29 -10.75
C PRO A 244 9.55 1.22 -11.56
N GLY A 245 9.28 1.17 -12.86
CA GLY A 245 10.10 0.46 -13.86
C GLY A 245 9.62 -0.93 -14.30
N TRP A 246 10.22 -1.44 -15.38
CA TRP A 246 9.93 -2.77 -15.96
C TRP A 246 10.57 -3.91 -15.15
N THR A 247 11.66 -3.60 -14.45
CA THR A 247 12.47 -4.58 -13.70
C THR A 247 11.70 -5.25 -12.57
N ILE A 248 10.64 -4.62 -12.07
CA ILE A 248 9.93 -5.13 -10.91
C ILE A 248 9.13 -6.41 -11.20
N MET A 249 8.65 -6.57 -12.45
CA MET A 249 8.01 -7.81 -12.91
C MET A 249 8.96 -9.01 -12.83
N PHE A 250 10.27 -8.77 -12.80
CA PHE A 250 11.32 -9.79 -12.72
C PHE A 250 11.87 -9.99 -11.31
N LYS A 251 11.56 -9.10 -10.35
CA LYS A 251 12.08 -9.17 -8.97
C LYS A 251 11.07 -9.76 -8.01
N VAL A 252 9.81 -9.32 -8.09
CA VAL A 252 8.75 -9.72 -7.17
C VAL A 252 8.28 -11.16 -7.49
N PRO A 253 8.39 -12.15 -6.58
CA PRO A 253 8.12 -13.57 -6.87
C PRO A 253 6.73 -13.85 -7.45
N GLN A 254 5.70 -13.20 -6.90
CA GLN A 254 4.32 -13.29 -7.39
C GLN A 254 4.16 -12.75 -8.81
N TRP A 255 4.75 -11.60 -9.13
CA TRP A 255 4.66 -10.97 -10.45
C TRP A 255 5.52 -11.70 -11.48
N ARG A 256 6.67 -12.26 -11.09
CA ARG A 256 7.47 -13.16 -11.93
C ARG A 256 6.66 -14.37 -12.38
N THR A 257 5.93 -14.99 -11.45
CA THR A 257 5.11 -16.16 -11.75
C THR A 257 4.00 -15.82 -12.75
N ARG A 258 3.33 -14.68 -12.57
CA ARG A 258 2.28 -14.19 -13.49
C ARG A 258 2.83 -13.80 -14.86
N LEU A 259 3.93 -13.06 -14.88
CA LEU A 259 4.65 -12.69 -16.11
C LEU A 259 5.06 -13.95 -16.89
N LEU A 260 5.61 -14.95 -16.18
CA LEU A 260 6.02 -16.21 -16.77
C LEU A 260 4.83 -16.96 -17.37
N GLN A 261 3.71 -17.10 -16.65
CA GLN A 261 2.52 -17.77 -17.17
C GLN A 261 1.90 -17.05 -18.37
N GLY A 262 1.78 -15.72 -18.31
CA GLY A 262 1.28 -14.91 -19.43
C GLY A 262 2.20 -14.91 -20.64
N THR A 263 3.52 -14.98 -20.44
CA THR A 263 4.50 -15.09 -21.54
C THR A 263 4.50 -16.49 -22.14
N LEU A 264 4.49 -17.54 -21.30
CA LEU A 264 4.52 -18.93 -21.75
C LEU A 264 3.28 -19.30 -22.57
N VAL A 265 2.08 -18.81 -22.23
CA VAL A 265 0.89 -19.11 -23.04
C VAL A 265 1.00 -18.56 -24.47
N GLN A 266 1.67 -17.41 -24.63
CA GLN A 266 1.97 -16.83 -25.94
C GLN A 266 3.03 -17.64 -26.70
N VAL A 267 4.10 -18.07 -26.01
CA VAL A 267 5.12 -18.97 -26.57
C VAL A 267 4.48 -20.27 -27.02
N PHE A 268 3.64 -20.88 -26.19
CA PHE A 268 2.99 -22.15 -26.51
C PHE A 268 2.05 -22.02 -27.71
N ALA A 269 1.34 -20.91 -27.85
CA ALA A 269 0.55 -20.65 -29.05
C ALA A 269 1.42 -20.66 -30.32
N GLN A 270 2.61 -20.05 -30.29
CA GLN A 270 3.56 -20.11 -31.41
C GLN A 270 4.12 -21.52 -31.65
N MET A 271 4.40 -22.24 -30.56
CA MET A 271 4.94 -23.60 -30.59
C MET A 271 3.90 -24.68 -30.95
N THR A 272 2.65 -24.29 -31.24
CA THR A 272 1.70 -25.18 -31.93
C THR A 272 2.02 -25.37 -33.42
N GLY A 273 2.85 -24.50 -34.00
CA GLY A 273 3.14 -24.48 -35.43
C GLY A 273 2.10 -23.76 -36.28
N ILE A 274 1.04 -23.19 -35.68
CA ILE A 274 -0.07 -22.58 -36.44
C ILE A 274 0.38 -21.45 -37.38
N ASN A 275 1.33 -20.60 -36.96
CA ASN A 275 1.81 -19.49 -37.77
C ASN A 275 2.64 -19.97 -38.96
N VAL A 276 3.36 -21.08 -38.81
CA VAL A 276 4.08 -21.74 -39.92
C VAL A 276 3.08 -22.19 -40.97
N ILE A 277 2.00 -22.86 -40.54
CA ILE A 277 0.94 -23.31 -41.43
C ILE A 277 0.30 -22.11 -42.13
N ASN A 278 -0.10 -21.06 -41.38
CA ASN A 278 -0.77 -19.89 -41.96
C ASN A 278 0.07 -19.14 -43.01
N TYR A 279 1.38 -18.96 -42.76
CA TYR A 279 2.26 -18.21 -43.66
C TYR A 279 2.75 -19.02 -44.87
N TYR A 280 2.88 -20.34 -44.71
CA TYR A 280 3.52 -21.21 -45.71
C TYR A 280 2.61 -22.32 -46.24
N GLN A 281 1.30 -22.28 -45.97
CA GLN A 281 0.31 -23.27 -46.43
C GLN A 281 0.34 -23.50 -47.95
N ASN A 282 0.51 -22.47 -48.78
CA ASN A 282 0.63 -22.66 -50.24
C ASN A 282 1.81 -23.58 -50.59
N ILE A 283 2.95 -23.41 -49.92
CA ILE A 283 4.14 -24.27 -50.10
C ILE A 283 3.86 -25.68 -49.60
N MET A 284 3.16 -25.81 -48.47
CA MET A 284 2.81 -27.11 -47.87
C MET A 284 1.81 -27.87 -48.75
N TYR A 285 0.84 -27.19 -49.36
CA TYR A 285 -0.11 -27.79 -50.31
C TYR A 285 0.56 -28.17 -51.64
N GLU A 286 1.47 -27.34 -52.14
CA GLU A 286 2.28 -27.67 -53.32
C GLU A 286 3.11 -28.94 -53.06
N ALA A 287 3.69 -29.11 -51.87
CA ALA A 287 4.39 -30.33 -51.47
C ALA A 287 3.49 -31.57 -51.40
N LEU A 288 2.18 -31.39 -51.16
CA LEU A 288 1.17 -32.46 -51.20
C LEU A 288 0.62 -32.70 -52.62
N GLY A 289 1.17 -32.05 -53.66
CA GLY A 289 0.76 -32.21 -55.06
C GLY A 289 -0.39 -31.28 -55.48
N ILE A 290 -0.78 -30.30 -54.65
CA ILE A 290 -1.82 -29.31 -54.97
C ILE A 290 -1.15 -28.03 -55.48
N THR A 291 -1.19 -27.77 -56.79
CA THR A 291 -0.47 -26.66 -57.42
C THR A 291 -1.39 -25.62 -58.07
N GLY A 292 -0.84 -24.43 -58.33
CA GLY A 292 -1.53 -23.32 -59.00
C GLY A 292 -2.72 -22.78 -58.20
N ASN A 293 -3.76 -22.29 -58.90
CA ASN A 293 -4.93 -21.65 -58.27
C ASN A 293 -5.68 -22.57 -57.27
N ARG A 294 -5.52 -23.89 -57.39
CA ARG A 294 -6.11 -24.84 -56.43
C ARG A 294 -5.49 -24.72 -55.03
N ALA A 295 -4.19 -24.43 -54.93
CA ALA A 295 -3.52 -24.25 -53.63
C ALA A 295 -4.07 -23.02 -52.89
N THR A 296 -4.24 -21.92 -53.61
CA THR A 296 -4.82 -20.68 -53.07
C THR A 296 -6.31 -20.85 -52.72
N LEU A 297 -7.06 -21.63 -53.51
CA LEU A 297 -8.46 -21.95 -53.18
C LEU A 297 -8.57 -22.78 -51.89
N VAL A 298 -7.73 -23.81 -51.73
CA VAL A 298 -7.70 -24.64 -50.50
C VAL A 298 -7.29 -23.79 -49.29
N THR A 299 -6.33 -22.87 -49.46
CA THR A 299 -5.96 -21.86 -48.47
C THR A 299 -7.16 -20.99 -48.06
N GLY A 300 -7.96 -20.53 -49.03
CA GLY A 300 -9.21 -19.79 -48.76
C GLY A 300 -10.22 -20.59 -47.92
N ILE A 301 -10.38 -21.88 -48.21
CA ILE A 301 -11.27 -22.76 -47.43
C ILE A 301 -10.70 -23.00 -46.02
N TYR A 302 -9.40 -23.26 -45.90
CA TYR A 302 -8.71 -23.45 -44.62
C TYR A 302 -8.90 -22.25 -43.68
N ASN A 303 -8.72 -21.05 -44.19
CA ASN A 303 -8.84 -19.81 -43.43
C ASN A 303 -10.28 -19.52 -42.96
N VAL A 304 -11.30 -20.23 -43.47
CA VAL A 304 -12.70 -20.13 -42.99
C VAL A 304 -12.97 -21.08 -41.81
N VAL A 305 -12.34 -22.26 -41.80
CA VAL A 305 -12.65 -23.32 -40.82
C VAL A 305 -12.28 -22.93 -39.39
N GLY A 306 -11.07 -22.40 -39.19
CA GLY A 306 -10.60 -21.96 -37.88
C GLY A 306 -11.50 -20.88 -37.25
N PRO A 307 -11.76 -19.76 -37.94
CA PRO A 307 -12.58 -18.68 -37.40
C PRO A 307 -14.05 -19.07 -37.14
N LEU A 308 -14.64 -19.97 -37.93
CA LEU A 308 -15.97 -20.51 -37.62
C LEU A 308 -15.95 -21.34 -36.32
N THR A 309 -14.91 -22.15 -36.16
CA THR A 309 -14.71 -22.97 -34.97
C THR A 309 -14.48 -22.09 -33.74
N ASN A 310 -13.64 -21.06 -33.85
CA ASN A 310 -13.37 -20.11 -32.78
C ASN A 310 -14.66 -19.38 -32.37
N LEU A 311 -15.50 -18.96 -33.33
CA LEU A 311 -16.78 -18.30 -33.04
C LEU A 311 -17.69 -19.19 -32.18
N VAL A 312 -17.81 -20.48 -32.55
CA VAL A 312 -18.59 -21.46 -31.76
C VAL A 312 -17.97 -21.64 -30.38
N PHE A 313 -16.65 -21.76 -30.31
CA PHE A 313 -15.93 -21.98 -29.06
C PHE A 313 -16.08 -20.80 -28.08
N ILE A 314 -15.82 -19.56 -28.50
CA ILE A 314 -15.92 -18.38 -27.63
C ILE A 314 -17.36 -18.09 -27.21
N THR A 315 -18.35 -18.42 -28.06
CA THR A 315 -19.78 -18.15 -27.79
C THR A 315 -20.39 -19.17 -26.83
N PHE A 316 -20.06 -20.45 -27.00
CA PHE A 316 -20.79 -21.53 -26.31
C PHE A 316 -19.96 -22.29 -25.27
N VAL A 317 -18.62 -22.27 -25.35
CA VAL A 317 -17.76 -23.22 -24.64
C VAL A 317 -16.78 -22.53 -23.68
N LEU A 318 -16.08 -21.50 -24.13
CA LEU A 318 -14.92 -20.91 -23.44
C LEU A 318 -15.23 -20.50 -21.99
N ASP A 319 -16.27 -19.69 -21.77
CA ASP A 319 -16.62 -19.23 -20.41
C ASP A 319 -17.24 -20.33 -19.52
N ARG A 320 -17.62 -21.49 -20.10
CA ARG A 320 -18.17 -22.64 -19.36
C ARG A 320 -17.10 -23.63 -18.90
N ILE A 321 -16.07 -23.87 -19.70
CA ILE A 321 -15.06 -24.92 -19.41
C ILE A 321 -13.85 -24.37 -18.65
N GLY A 322 -13.54 -23.08 -18.79
CA GLY A 322 -12.35 -22.46 -18.20
C GLY A 322 -11.17 -22.43 -19.18
N ARG A 323 -9.99 -22.04 -18.70
CA ARG A 323 -8.83 -21.72 -19.54
C ARG A 323 -7.85 -22.90 -19.60
N ARG A 324 -7.65 -23.63 -18.50
CA ARG A 324 -6.60 -24.68 -18.42
C ARG A 324 -6.95 -25.94 -19.19
N ARG A 325 -8.19 -26.42 -19.08
CA ARG A 325 -8.61 -27.69 -19.72
C ARG A 325 -8.55 -27.65 -21.25
N PRO A 326 -9.05 -26.60 -21.93
CA PRO A 326 -8.97 -26.55 -23.39
C PRO A 326 -7.54 -26.40 -23.90
N LEU A 327 -6.63 -25.74 -23.15
CA LEU A 327 -5.21 -25.69 -23.51
C LEU A 327 -4.56 -27.08 -23.50
N LEU A 328 -4.83 -27.90 -22.47
CA LEU A 328 -4.33 -29.28 -22.41
C LEU A 328 -4.92 -30.15 -23.54
N PHE A 329 -6.23 -30.04 -23.78
CA PHE A 329 -6.91 -30.73 -24.87
C PHE A 329 -6.32 -30.34 -26.23
N GLY A 330 -6.14 -29.04 -26.46
CA GLY A 330 -5.54 -28.50 -27.67
C GLY A 330 -4.12 -28.99 -27.89
N ALA A 331 -3.27 -28.94 -26.86
CA ALA A 331 -1.88 -29.36 -26.97
C ALA A 331 -1.78 -30.87 -27.32
N ALA A 332 -2.57 -31.71 -26.67
CA ALA A 332 -2.62 -33.15 -26.96
C ALA A 332 -3.17 -33.42 -28.37
N GLY A 333 -4.29 -32.78 -28.74
CA GLY A 333 -4.91 -32.96 -30.05
C GLY A 333 -4.01 -32.50 -31.19
N ILE A 334 -3.42 -31.31 -31.07
CA ILE A 334 -2.50 -30.75 -32.08
C ILE A 334 -1.28 -31.65 -32.22
N THR A 335 -0.74 -32.18 -31.12
CA THR A 335 0.37 -33.14 -31.17
C THR A 335 0.01 -34.38 -31.98
N ILE A 336 -1.16 -34.98 -31.73
CA ILE A 336 -1.62 -36.15 -32.49
C ILE A 336 -1.75 -35.80 -33.98
N ALA A 337 -2.38 -34.67 -34.30
CA ALA A 337 -2.55 -34.22 -35.68
C ALA A 337 -1.20 -33.99 -36.39
N LEU A 338 -0.23 -33.37 -35.72
CA LEU A 338 1.12 -33.14 -36.27
C LEU A 338 1.92 -34.44 -36.44
N VAL A 339 1.76 -35.42 -35.56
CA VAL A 339 2.39 -36.75 -35.71
C VAL A 339 1.77 -37.50 -36.88
N CYS A 340 0.45 -37.44 -37.04
CA CYS A 340 -0.23 -38.00 -38.20
C CYS A 340 0.21 -37.30 -39.49
N GLU A 341 0.34 -35.96 -39.47
CA GLU A 341 0.84 -35.18 -40.60
C GLU A 341 2.26 -35.61 -41.00
N ALA A 342 3.15 -35.75 -40.00
CA ALA A 342 4.52 -36.22 -40.21
C ALA A 342 4.55 -37.62 -40.82
N ALA A 343 3.73 -38.55 -40.29
CA ALA A 343 3.68 -39.93 -40.74
C ALA A 343 3.12 -40.07 -42.16
N LEU A 344 2.11 -39.29 -42.54
CA LEU A 344 1.55 -39.32 -43.89
C LEU A 344 2.51 -38.71 -44.91
N ASN A 345 3.10 -37.55 -44.58
CA ASN A 345 4.07 -36.91 -45.47
C ASN A 345 5.35 -37.74 -45.63
N SER A 346 5.79 -38.49 -44.61
CA SER A 346 6.95 -39.38 -44.74
C SER A 346 6.74 -40.50 -45.76
N GLN A 347 5.49 -40.84 -46.08
CA GLN A 347 5.14 -41.86 -47.07
C GLN A 347 4.83 -41.25 -48.45
N ASN A 348 4.87 -39.93 -48.59
CA ASN A 348 4.43 -39.18 -49.78
C ASN A 348 5.32 -37.95 -50.05
N GLU A 349 6.64 -38.12 -50.00
CA GLU A 349 7.62 -37.01 -50.11
C GLU A 349 7.61 -36.30 -51.48
N ASP A 350 7.13 -36.97 -52.54
CA ASP A 350 7.01 -36.46 -53.90
C ASP A 350 5.60 -35.94 -54.24
N GLY A 351 4.65 -36.02 -53.31
CA GLY A 351 3.28 -35.54 -53.47
C GLY A 351 2.43 -36.33 -54.48
N THR A 352 2.86 -37.51 -54.92
CA THR A 352 2.20 -38.27 -56.00
C THR A 352 1.07 -39.19 -55.52
N LYS A 353 1.04 -39.54 -54.23
CA LYS A 353 0.05 -40.47 -53.66
C LYS A 353 -1.17 -39.74 -53.11
N THR A 354 -2.21 -39.62 -53.96
CA THR A 354 -3.44 -38.86 -53.68
C THR A 354 -4.09 -39.16 -52.32
N SER A 355 -4.18 -40.43 -51.90
CA SER A 355 -4.81 -40.78 -50.61
C SER A 355 -4.06 -40.22 -49.40
N TYR A 356 -2.72 -40.19 -49.45
CA TYR A 356 -1.89 -39.60 -48.40
C TYR A 356 -1.97 -38.07 -48.42
N SER A 357 -2.02 -37.45 -49.61
CA SER A 357 -2.23 -36.01 -49.76
C SER A 357 -3.55 -35.54 -49.15
N ILE A 358 -4.66 -36.28 -49.37
CA ILE A 358 -5.95 -35.98 -48.74
C ILE A 358 -5.86 -36.07 -47.21
N GLY A 359 -5.20 -37.10 -46.69
CA GLY A 359 -4.95 -37.25 -45.26
C GLY A 359 -4.13 -36.09 -44.68
N GLY A 360 -3.10 -35.64 -45.39
CA GLY A 360 -2.29 -34.48 -44.98
C GLY A 360 -3.10 -33.19 -44.89
N VAL A 361 -3.89 -32.90 -45.93
CA VAL A 361 -4.81 -31.75 -45.90
C VAL A 361 -5.80 -31.86 -44.73
N PHE A 362 -6.35 -33.05 -44.46
CA PHE A 362 -7.26 -33.26 -43.33
C PHE A 362 -6.61 -32.93 -41.98
N PHE A 363 -5.38 -33.41 -41.73
CA PHE A 363 -4.73 -33.15 -40.44
C PHE A 363 -4.24 -31.70 -40.30
N LEU A 364 -3.84 -31.03 -41.39
CA LEU A 364 -3.63 -29.58 -41.37
C LEU A 364 -4.91 -28.83 -40.97
N PHE A 365 -6.06 -29.22 -41.51
CA PHE A 365 -7.37 -28.66 -41.11
C PHE A 365 -7.72 -29.01 -39.66
N ALA A 366 -7.40 -30.21 -39.19
CA ALA A 366 -7.61 -30.60 -37.80
C ALA A 366 -6.79 -29.72 -36.84
N VAL A 367 -5.54 -29.38 -37.19
CA VAL A 367 -4.71 -28.46 -36.39
C VAL A 367 -5.38 -27.10 -36.21
N THR A 368 -5.96 -26.51 -37.26
CA THR A 368 -6.63 -25.20 -37.13
C THR A 368 -7.90 -25.26 -36.28
N VAL A 369 -8.68 -26.35 -36.39
CA VAL A 369 -9.87 -26.58 -35.54
C VAL A 369 -9.46 -26.69 -34.07
N LEU A 370 -8.47 -27.54 -33.79
CA LEU A 370 -7.99 -27.79 -32.43
C LEU A 370 -7.36 -26.54 -31.82
N PHE A 371 -6.58 -25.79 -32.59
CA PHE A 371 -6.02 -24.50 -32.18
C PHE A 371 -7.12 -23.49 -31.86
N SER A 372 -8.15 -23.40 -32.70
CA SER A 372 -9.28 -22.49 -32.53
C SER A 372 -10.17 -22.81 -31.32
N MET A 373 -10.20 -24.07 -30.89
CA MET A 373 -10.86 -24.52 -29.64
C MET A 373 -9.96 -24.44 -28.40
N SER A 374 -8.73 -23.94 -28.53
CA SER A 374 -7.74 -23.94 -27.44
C SER A 374 -6.91 -22.66 -27.42
N PHE A 375 -5.66 -22.71 -27.87
CA PHE A 375 -4.67 -21.64 -27.79
C PHE A 375 -5.11 -20.36 -28.51
N GLY A 376 -5.90 -20.47 -29.59
CA GLY A 376 -6.30 -19.33 -30.40
C GLY A 376 -6.89 -18.20 -29.57
N SER A 377 -8.04 -18.42 -28.93
CA SER A 377 -8.66 -17.39 -28.08
C SER A 377 -8.06 -17.35 -26.68
N ILE A 378 -7.66 -18.50 -26.12
CA ILE A 378 -7.21 -18.56 -24.71
C ILE A 378 -5.88 -17.85 -24.50
N ALA A 379 -4.95 -17.85 -25.46
CA ALA A 379 -3.66 -17.16 -25.26
C ALA A 379 -3.84 -15.66 -25.01
N TRP A 380 -4.75 -15.01 -25.75
CA TRP A 380 -5.07 -13.58 -25.56
C TRP A 380 -5.87 -13.33 -24.28
N VAL A 381 -6.84 -14.19 -23.98
CA VAL A 381 -7.68 -14.11 -22.78
C VAL A 381 -6.83 -14.30 -21.52
N TYR A 382 -6.05 -15.37 -21.45
CA TYR A 382 -5.30 -15.73 -20.25
C TYR A 382 -4.21 -14.71 -19.93
N MET A 383 -3.45 -14.27 -20.94
CA MET A 383 -2.40 -13.26 -20.76
C MET A 383 -2.95 -11.93 -20.22
N SER A 384 -4.11 -11.48 -20.69
CA SER A 384 -4.73 -10.23 -20.21
C SER A 384 -5.41 -10.38 -18.84
N GLU A 385 -5.82 -11.59 -18.46
CA GLU A 385 -6.44 -11.89 -17.17
C GLU A 385 -5.43 -12.02 -16.01
N VAL A 386 -4.26 -12.63 -16.23
CA VAL A 386 -3.32 -12.94 -15.13
C VAL A 386 -2.47 -11.75 -14.67
N MET A 387 -2.41 -10.67 -15.46
CA MET A 387 -1.58 -9.50 -15.13
C MET A 387 -2.35 -8.56 -14.20
N PRO A 388 -1.81 -8.26 -12.99
CA PRO A 388 -2.40 -7.28 -12.09
C PRO A 388 -2.19 -5.88 -12.65
N MET A 389 -2.95 -4.91 -12.15
CA MET A 389 -3.05 -3.59 -12.74
C MET A 389 -1.70 -2.87 -12.83
N GLN A 390 -0.86 -2.92 -11.79
CA GLN A 390 0.44 -2.22 -11.71
C GLN A 390 1.41 -2.59 -12.84
N ILE A 391 1.29 -3.82 -13.33
CA ILE A 391 2.15 -4.34 -14.40
C ILE A 391 1.34 -4.75 -15.61
N ARG A 392 0.04 -4.42 -15.71
CA ARG A 392 -0.82 -4.94 -16.78
C ARG A 392 -0.34 -4.49 -18.15
N GLY A 393 -0.12 -3.18 -18.32
CA GLY A 393 0.43 -2.65 -19.58
C GLY A 393 1.77 -3.28 -19.91
N LYS A 394 2.77 -3.14 -19.04
CA LYS A 394 4.14 -3.64 -19.28
C LYS A 394 4.22 -5.15 -19.42
N GLY A 395 3.46 -5.90 -18.62
CA GLY A 395 3.46 -7.35 -18.55
C GLY A 395 2.80 -7.98 -19.78
N VAL A 396 1.65 -7.45 -20.21
CA VAL A 396 1.02 -7.87 -21.48
C VAL A 396 1.90 -7.45 -22.67
N ALA A 397 2.51 -6.27 -22.64
CA ALA A 397 3.48 -5.84 -23.65
C ALA A 397 4.68 -6.78 -23.76
N PHE A 398 5.26 -7.19 -22.63
CA PHE A 398 6.35 -8.15 -22.60
C PHE A 398 5.91 -9.53 -23.11
N ALA A 399 4.78 -10.05 -22.64
CA ALA A 399 4.26 -11.34 -23.06
C ALA A 399 3.90 -11.37 -24.57
N THR A 400 3.34 -10.29 -25.09
CA THR A 400 3.03 -10.14 -26.52
C THR A 400 4.29 -9.95 -27.36
N GLY A 401 5.16 -9.02 -26.97
CA GLY A 401 6.39 -8.72 -27.72
C GLY A 401 7.37 -9.89 -27.71
N VAL A 402 7.72 -10.40 -26.53
CA VAL A 402 8.71 -11.47 -26.35
C VAL A 402 8.08 -12.84 -26.57
N GLY A 403 6.95 -13.13 -25.92
CA GLY A 403 6.33 -14.45 -25.97
C GLY A 403 5.69 -14.80 -27.30
N ASN A 404 5.06 -13.82 -27.98
CA ASN A 404 4.42 -14.03 -29.27
C ASN A 404 5.34 -13.62 -30.44
N TRP A 405 5.63 -12.32 -30.57
CA TRP A 405 6.20 -11.77 -31.79
C TRP A 405 7.68 -12.12 -32.02
N THR A 406 8.51 -12.13 -30.98
CA THR A 406 9.91 -12.59 -31.11
C THR A 406 9.99 -14.06 -31.50
N VAL A 407 9.16 -14.92 -30.88
CA VAL A 407 9.11 -16.35 -31.25
C VAL A 407 8.55 -16.55 -32.66
N SER A 408 7.52 -15.77 -33.03
CA SER A 408 6.97 -15.75 -34.38
C SER A 408 8.02 -15.30 -35.42
N THR A 409 8.87 -14.33 -35.09
CA THR A 409 9.96 -13.86 -35.96
C THR A 409 10.96 -14.98 -36.24
N LEU A 410 11.35 -15.73 -35.20
CA LEU A 410 12.22 -16.90 -35.33
C LEU A 410 11.62 -17.93 -36.29
N TRP A 411 10.37 -18.33 -36.06
CA TRP A 411 9.72 -19.33 -36.91
C TRP A 411 9.43 -18.83 -38.32
N SER A 412 9.09 -17.55 -38.48
CA SER A 412 8.87 -16.96 -39.79
C SER A 412 10.15 -17.04 -40.65
N GLN A 413 11.32 -16.80 -40.05
CA GLN A 413 12.60 -16.87 -40.76
C GLN A 413 13.07 -18.31 -41.02
N VAL A 414 12.94 -19.19 -40.03
CA VAL A 414 13.49 -20.55 -40.07
C VAL A 414 12.63 -21.51 -40.89
N SER A 415 11.30 -21.33 -40.90
CA SER A 415 10.37 -22.32 -41.45
C SER A 415 10.58 -22.65 -42.93
N PRO A 416 10.78 -21.70 -43.86
CA PRO A 416 11.02 -22.04 -45.27
C PRO A 416 12.29 -22.89 -45.46
N ILE A 417 13.33 -22.62 -44.67
CA ILE A 417 14.60 -23.35 -44.69
C ILE A 417 14.39 -24.78 -44.15
N ALA A 418 13.66 -24.91 -43.04
CA ALA A 418 13.37 -26.19 -42.41
C ALA A 418 12.47 -27.06 -43.29
N LEU A 419 11.39 -26.51 -43.85
CA LEU A 419 10.51 -27.21 -44.79
C LEU A 419 11.30 -27.73 -46.01
N GLY A 420 12.24 -26.94 -46.54
CA GLY A 420 13.08 -27.36 -47.66
C GLY A 420 14.16 -28.41 -47.32
N LYS A 421 14.70 -28.41 -46.10
CA LYS A 421 15.83 -29.30 -45.72
C LYS A 421 15.42 -30.57 -44.99
N ILE A 422 14.45 -30.47 -44.09
CA ILE A 422 14.04 -31.57 -43.20
C ILE A 422 12.60 -32.04 -43.43
N GLY A 423 11.85 -31.34 -44.31
CA GLY A 423 10.52 -31.76 -44.78
C GLY A 423 9.57 -32.11 -43.65
N TRP A 424 8.98 -33.30 -43.71
CA TRP A 424 8.01 -33.81 -42.74
C TRP A 424 8.54 -33.92 -41.30
N LYS A 425 9.87 -34.02 -41.10
CA LYS A 425 10.46 -34.08 -39.75
C LYS A 425 10.26 -32.77 -39.00
N PHE A 426 9.98 -31.67 -39.70
CA PHE A 426 9.73 -30.38 -39.09
C PHE A 426 8.51 -30.38 -38.16
N TYR A 427 7.45 -31.12 -38.52
CA TYR A 427 6.25 -31.26 -37.68
C TYR A 427 6.55 -31.89 -36.30
N LEU A 428 7.53 -32.81 -36.26
CA LEU A 428 7.91 -33.51 -35.03
C LEU A 428 8.57 -32.60 -34.00
N ILE A 429 9.16 -31.48 -34.41
CA ILE A 429 9.76 -30.49 -33.48
C ILE A 429 8.66 -29.86 -32.61
N PHE A 430 7.55 -29.46 -33.23
CA PHE A 430 6.40 -28.89 -32.51
C PHE A 430 5.68 -29.95 -31.67
N ALA A 431 5.55 -31.18 -32.19
CA ALA A 431 4.98 -32.29 -31.42
C ALA A 431 5.80 -32.62 -30.17
N ALA A 432 7.13 -32.71 -30.30
CA ALA A 432 8.03 -32.96 -29.18
C ALA A 432 7.98 -31.84 -28.14
N TRP A 433 7.97 -30.57 -28.57
CA TRP A 433 7.82 -29.45 -27.65
C TRP A 433 6.50 -29.51 -26.88
N ASN A 434 5.39 -29.86 -27.55
CA ASN A 434 4.10 -29.95 -26.88
C ASN A 434 4.06 -31.04 -25.81
N VAL A 435 4.65 -32.21 -26.07
CA VAL A 435 4.70 -33.32 -25.11
C VAL A 435 5.69 -33.05 -23.97
N CYS A 436 6.88 -32.56 -24.28
CA CYS A 436 7.95 -32.42 -23.29
C CYS A 436 7.86 -31.13 -22.47
N VAL A 437 7.24 -30.08 -23.02
CA VAL A 437 7.22 -28.74 -22.39
C VAL A 437 5.79 -28.25 -22.17
N THR A 438 5.01 -28.05 -23.25
CA THR A 438 3.70 -27.39 -23.15
C THR A 438 2.74 -28.14 -22.20
N ILE A 439 2.53 -29.44 -22.40
CA ILE A 439 1.58 -30.24 -21.60
C ILE A 439 2.00 -30.30 -20.13
N PRO A 440 3.24 -30.69 -19.77
CA PRO A 440 3.68 -30.71 -18.38
C PRO A 440 3.57 -29.34 -17.70
N THR A 441 4.00 -28.26 -18.37
CA THR A 441 3.96 -26.92 -17.77
C THR A 441 2.52 -26.46 -17.49
N ILE A 442 1.59 -26.66 -18.42
CA ILE A 442 0.18 -26.29 -18.22
C ILE A 442 -0.47 -27.18 -17.16
N PHE A 443 -0.10 -28.46 -17.10
CA PHE A 443 -0.63 -29.37 -16.10
C PHE A 443 -0.15 -29.02 -14.69
N PHE A 444 1.12 -28.72 -14.47
CA PHE A 444 1.64 -28.51 -13.12
C PHE A 444 1.61 -27.06 -12.63
N TRP A 445 1.70 -26.05 -13.51
CA TRP A 445 1.93 -24.65 -13.08
C TRP A 445 0.80 -23.67 -13.39
N PHE A 446 -0.01 -23.88 -14.43
CA PHE A 446 -1.04 -22.91 -14.81
C PHE A 446 -2.21 -22.90 -13.81
N ARG A 447 -2.62 -21.69 -13.37
CA ARG A 447 -3.80 -21.49 -12.49
C ARG A 447 -5.05 -21.21 -13.33
N GLU A 448 -6.22 -21.59 -12.81
CA GLU A 448 -7.51 -21.40 -13.50
C GLU A 448 -8.16 -20.05 -13.13
N THR A 449 -8.52 -19.25 -14.14
CA THR A 449 -9.05 -17.87 -14.00
C THR A 449 -10.55 -17.77 -14.24
N LYS A 450 -11.23 -18.90 -14.56
CA LYS A 450 -12.65 -18.94 -14.93
C LYS A 450 -13.56 -18.15 -13.98
N GLN A 451 -14.34 -17.23 -14.57
CA GLN A 451 -15.43 -16.47 -13.95
C GLN A 451 -15.04 -15.65 -12.72
N LYS A 452 -13.76 -15.38 -12.53
CA LYS A 452 -13.25 -14.50 -11.49
C LYS A 452 -13.16 -13.05 -11.99
N SER A 453 -13.41 -12.06 -11.13
CA SER A 453 -13.03 -10.68 -11.40
C SER A 453 -11.51 -10.57 -11.58
N LEU A 454 -11.01 -9.48 -12.19
CA LEU A 454 -9.54 -9.33 -12.34
C LEU A 454 -8.89 -9.22 -10.96
N GLU A 455 -9.61 -8.61 -10.03
CA GLU A 455 -9.25 -8.37 -8.64
C GLU A 455 -9.27 -9.70 -7.83
N GLU A 456 -10.20 -10.62 -8.10
CA GLU A 456 -10.22 -11.97 -7.50
C GLU A 456 -9.08 -12.88 -8.01
N ILE A 457 -8.60 -12.66 -9.25
CA ILE A 457 -7.45 -13.40 -9.78
C ILE A 457 -6.19 -13.02 -9.01
N ASP A 458 -6.12 -11.82 -8.43
CA ASP A 458 -4.96 -11.42 -7.63
C ASP A 458 -4.75 -12.33 -6.40
N LEU A 459 -5.85 -12.74 -5.78
CA LEU A 459 -5.86 -13.68 -4.64
C LEU A 459 -5.30 -15.06 -5.01
N LEU A 460 -5.46 -15.48 -6.28
CA LEU A 460 -4.95 -16.79 -6.74
C LEU A 460 -3.43 -16.87 -6.73
N PHE A 461 -2.69 -15.76 -6.69
CA PHE A 461 -1.23 -15.76 -6.77
C PHE A 461 -0.54 -15.37 -5.47
N GLY A 462 -1.24 -15.41 -4.34
CA GLY A 462 -0.61 -15.36 -3.01
C GLY A 462 -0.68 -14.04 -2.25
N GLY A 463 -1.55 -13.10 -2.62
CA GLY A 463 -1.83 -11.93 -1.77
C GLY A 463 -2.81 -10.94 -2.39
N ARG A 464 -3.64 -10.30 -1.55
CA ARG A 464 -3.94 -8.87 -1.75
C ARG A 464 -2.60 -8.15 -1.86
N ALA A 465 -2.52 -7.04 -2.58
CA ALA A 465 -1.30 -6.24 -2.74
C ALA A 465 -0.75 -5.69 -1.40
N LEU A 466 -0.27 -6.57 -0.52
CA LEU A 466 0.34 -6.41 0.79
C LEU A 466 1.30 -7.60 0.90
N GLY A 467 2.60 -7.37 0.71
CA GLY A 467 3.64 -8.38 0.92
C GLY A 467 4.45 -8.76 -0.33
N ALA A 468 5.41 -7.91 -0.68
CA ALA A 468 6.67 -8.32 -1.32
C ALA A 468 7.72 -7.21 -1.15
N LEU A 469 7.99 -6.85 0.11
CA LEU A 469 9.30 -6.30 0.48
C LEU A 469 10.23 -7.48 0.76
N ASN A 470 11.52 -7.24 0.54
CA ASN A 470 12.59 -8.22 0.37
C ASN A 470 12.78 -9.13 1.61
N ASP A 471 12.59 -10.44 1.45
CA ASP A 471 12.84 -11.49 2.47
C ASP A 471 14.31 -11.59 2.97
N ASN A 472 15.23 -10.73 2.51
CA ASN A 472 16.65 -10.79 2.89
C ASN A 472 17.16 -9.57 3.67
N LEU A 473 16.30 -8.63 4.08
CA LEU A 473 16.71 -7.51 4.95
C LEU A 473 15.98 -7.43 6.29
N ASP A 474 14.99 -8.30 6.54
CA ASP A 474 14.09 -8.08 7.68
C ASP A 474 14.28 -9.01 8.87
N SER A 475 15.24 -9.94 8.92
CA SER A 475 15.39 -10.78 10.12
C SER A 475 15.77 -10.00 11.39
N LYS A 476 16.41 -8.83 11.26
CA LYS A 476 16.74 -7.93 12.39
C LYS A 476 15.80 -6.74 12.55
N ALA A 477 15.06 -6.36 11.50
CA ALA A 477 14.01 -5.35 11.59
C ALA A 477 12.73 -5.95 12.18
N LEU A 478 12.42 -7.21 11.85
CA LEU A 478 11.36 -8.01 12.45
C LEU A 478 11.61 -8.29 13.94
N GLU A 479 12.83 -8.27 14.46
CA GLU A 479 13.05 -8.37 15.92
C GLU A 479 12.64 -7.09 16.67
N LEU A 480 12.65 -5.93 16.00
CA LEU A 480 12.19 -4.64 16.56
C LEU A 480 10.71 -4.35 16.25
N GLU A 481 10.23 -4.74 15.06
CA GLU A 481 8.81 -4.73 14.71
C GLU A 481 8.03 -5.79 15.49
N SER A 482 8.51 -7.03 15.63
CA SER A 482 7.82 -8.04 16.47
C SER A 482 7.74 -7.61 17.94
N ALA A 483 8.72 -6.85 18.44
CA ALA A 483 8.64 -6.27 19.79
C ALA A 483 7.57 -5.17 19.87
N GLY A 484 7.46 -4.28 18.88
CA GLY A 484 6.43 -3.22 18.84
C GLY A 484 5.01 -3.72 18.55
N THR A 485 4.88 -4.70 17.65
CA THR A 485 3.61 -5.32 17.25
C THR A 485 3.13 -6.32 18.31
N ALA A 486 4.02 -7.07 18.98
CA ALA A 486 3.63 -7.88 20.15
C ALA A 486 3.17 -7.00 21.33
N ARG A 487 3.81 -5.84 21.54
CA ARG A 487 3.53 -4.87 22.63
C ARG A 487 2.15 -4.23 22.61
N GLN A 488 1.42 -4.29 21.50
CA GLN A 488 0.04 -3.80 21.41
C GLN A 488 -0.99 -4.90 21.21
N VAL A 489 -0.58 -6.13 20.87
CA VAL A 489 -1.50 -7.25 20.67
C VAL A 489 -2.16 -7.71 21.97
N GLU A 490 -1.56 -7.44 23.14
CA GLU A 490 -2.10 -7.86 24.45
C GLU A 490 -3.28 -7.01 24.91
N ASN A 491 -3.18 -5.67 24.95
CA ASN A 491 -4.33 -4.78 25.28
C ASN A 491 -5.54 -4.99 24.36
N VAL A 492 -5.27 -5.32 23.09
CA VAL A 492 -6.29 -5.59 22.07
C VAL A 492 -6.96 -6.94 22.32
N THR A 493 -6.22 -7.91 22.88
CA THR A 493 -6.75 -9.22 23.27
C THR A 493 -7.70 -9.10 24.47
N GLU A 494 -7.34 -8.29 25.47
CA GLU A 494 -8.21 -8.09 26.65
C GLU A 494 -9.55 -7.45 26.28
N ALA A 495 -9.52 -6.39 25.46
CA ALA A 495 -10.72 -5.71 24.99
C ALA A 495 -11.60 -6.64 24.13
N ALA A 496 -11.00 -7.38 23.20
CA ALA A 496 -11.71 -8.35 22.38
C ALA A 496 -12.38 -9.45 23.22
N ALA A 497 -11.72 -9.90 24.31
CA ALA A 497 -12.23 -10.97 25.17
C ALA A 497 -13.61 -10.63 25.78
N ILE A 498 -13.88 -9.35 26.06
CA ILE A 498 -15.17 -8.89 26.58
C ILE A 498 -16.13 -8.36 25.50
N GLY A 499 -15.75 -8.47 24.23
CA GLY A 499 -16.57 -8.07 23.08
C GLY A 499 -16.45 -6.59 22.69
N VAL A 500 -15.48 -5.86 23.24
CA VAL A 500 -15.17 -4.50 22.78
C VAL A 500 -14.61 -4.58 21.36
N ASN A 501 -15.11 -3.72 20.48
CA ASN A 501 -14.73 -3.68 19.07
C ASN A 501 -14.35 -2.27 18.60
N GLN A 502 -14.24 -1.29 19.51
CA GLN A 502 -13.80 0.07 19.23
C GLN A 502 -13.00 0.63 20.42
N ILE A 503 -11.86 1.27 20.15
CA ILE A 503 -11.01 1.93 21.17
C ILE A 503 -10.59 3.31 20.66
N PHE A 504 -10.55 4.29 21.59
CA PHE A 504 -10.20 5.68 21.35
C PHE A 504 -8.72 5.93 21.67
N SER A 505 -7.94 6.50 20.74
CA SER A 505 -6.49 6.62 20.88
C SER A 505 -5.89 7.84 20.17
N SER A 506 -4.73 8.28 20.69
CA SER A 506 -3.81 9.31 20.18
C SER A 506 -4.16 10.76 20.53
N ASP A 507 -3.13 11.57 20.78
CA ASP A 507 -3.11 13.03 20.79
C ASP A 507 -1.64 13.53 20.71
N LEU A 508 -1.44 14.81 20.40
CA LEU A 508 -0.16 15.53 20.55
C LEU A 508 -0.15 16.29 21.90
N ALA A 509 1.01 16.72 22.41
CA ALA A 509 1.11 17.49 23.66
C ALA A 509 2.03 18.71 23.52
N ARG A 510 1.48 19.92 23.33
CA ARG A 510 2.29 21.14 23.07
C ARG A 510 2.07 22.28 24.08
N GLU A 511 0.87 22.43 24.62
CA GLU A 511 0.62 23.34 25.75
C GLU A 511 0.73 22.58 27.08
N LEU A 512 1.77 22.85 27.87
CA LEU A 512 2.10 22.05 29.04
C LEU A 512 1.17 22.28 30.24
N ARG A 513 0.46 23.41 30.28
CA ARG A 513 -0.53 23.73 31.33
C ARG A 513 -1.77 22.85 31.25
N TYR A 514 -2.13 22.48 30.02
CA TYR A 514 -3.28 21.67 29.69
C TYR A 514 -3.30 20.34 30.44
N GLY A 515 -4.44 19.96 31.00
CA GLY A 515 -4.62 18.78 31.84
C GLY A 515 -4.24 17.46 31.16
N ARG A 516 -4.53 17.33 29.86
CA ARG A 516 -4.45 16.08 29.09
C ARG A 516 -3.13 15.88 28.34
N VAL A 517 -2.05 16.52 28.80
CA VAL A 517 -0.69 16.25 28.30
C VAL A 517 -0.34 14.77 28.44
N GLU A 518 -0.80 14.13 29.51
CA GLU A 518 -0.55 12.71 29.83
C GLU A 518 -1.17 11.73 28.82
N GLU A 519 -2.24 12.13 28.13
CA GLU A 519 -2.88 11.31 27.09
C GLU A 519 -2.17 11.44 25.74
N GLY A 520 -1.44 12.53 25.53
CA GLY A 520 -0.71 12.81 24.31
C GLY A 520 0.60 12.01 24.24
N PHE A 521 0.98 11.57 23.04
CA PHE A 521 2.21 10.79 22.89
C PHE A 521 3.48 11.62 23.06
N THR A 522 3.47 12.84 22.52
CA THR A 522 4.67 13.68 22.38
C THR A 522 4.32 15.08 21.85
N GLU A 523 5.25 16.03 21.99
CA GLU A 523 5.19 17.33 21.31
C GLU A 523 5.60 17.27 19.83
N ASP A 524 6.25 16.19 19.38
CA ASP A 524 6.80 16.03 18.03
C ASP A 524 5.83 15.37 17.04
N PRO A 525 5.53 16.00 15.89
CA PRO A 525 4.59 15.45 14.90
C PRO A 525 5.00 14.11 14.29
N TYR A 526 6.30 13.86 14.13
CA TYR A 526 6.79 12.63 13.49
C TYR A 526 6.67 11.45 14.45
N LEU A 527 7.19 11.57 15.68
CA LEU A 527 7.08 10.53 16.69
C LEU A 527 5.62 10.24 17.05
N SER A 528 4.76 11.27 17.15
CA SER A 528 3.32 11.06 17.35
C SER A 528 2.71 10.27 16.18
N GLY A 529 3.08 10.59 14.94
CA GLY A 529 2.64 9.84 13.77
C GLY A 529 3.09 8.38 13.75
N GLU A 530 4.34 8.08 14.16
CA GLU A 530 4.82 6.70 14.27
C GLU A 530 4.12 5.91 15.39
N LEU A 531 3.83 6.56 16.53
CA LEU A 531 3.11 5.93 17.64
C LEU A 531 1.62 5.72 17.32
N SER A 532 0.98 6.69 16.66
CA SER A 532 -0.38 6.52 16.14
C SER A 532 -0.45 5.44 15.05
N TYR A 533 0.54 5.37 14.16
CA TYR A 533 0.66 4.28 13.19
C TYR A 533 0.67 2.92 13.90
N ALA A 534 1.56 2.76 14.89
CA ALA A 534 1.65 1.53 15.66
C ALA A 534 0.30 1.20 16.32
N ALA A 535 -0.27 2.16 17.07
CA ALA A 535 -1.57 2.01 17.76
C ALA A 535 -2.70 1.51 16.86
N VAL A 536 -2.86 2.12 15.68
CA VAL A 536 -3.90 1.71 14.72
C VAL A 536 -3.63 0.32 14.15
N VAL A 537 -2.37 -0.01 13.82
CA VAL A 537 -1.99 -1.35 13.36
C VAL A 537 -2.31 -2.40 14.43
N GLY A 538 -1.91 -2.17 15.67
CA GLY A 538 -2.18 -3.09 16.80
C GLY A 538 -3.66 -3.37 16.96
N LEU A 539 -4.48 -2.32 17.06
CA LEU A 539 -5.94 -2.41 17.22
C LEU A 539 -6.62 -3.13 16.06
N GLN A 540 -6.38 -2.67 14.83
CA GLN A 540 -7.08 -3.17 13.66
C GLN A 540 -6.61 -4.57 13.23
N SER A 541 -5.44 -5.05 13.70
CA SER A 541 -4.99 -6.43 13.47
C SER A 541 -5.92 -7.50 14.06
N ARG A 542 -6.77 -7.13 15.02
CA ARG A 542 -7.79 -7.99 15.63
C ARG A 542 -9.22 -7.53 15.33
N ASN A 543 -9.41 -6.74 14.27
CA ASN A 543 -10.68 -6.12 13.90
C ASN A 543 -11.28 -5.22 14.99
N ILE A 544 -10.47 -4.69 15.92
CA ILE A 544 -10.89 -3.62 16.81
C ILE A 544 -10.69 -2.29 16.07
N LEU A 545 -11.76 -1.52 15.93
CA LEU A 545 -11.74 -0.23 15.27
C LEU A 545 -10.97 0.79 16.11
N ALA A 546 -9.90 1.32 15.53
CA ALA A 546 -9.16 2.43 16.12
C ALA A 546 -9.87 3.75 15.80
N THR A 547 -10.08 4.56 16.83
CA THR A 547 -10.60 5.92 16.72
C THR A 547 -9.49 6.91 17.02
N VAL A 548 -8.97 7.54 15.98
CA VAL A 548 -7.88 8.52 16.10
C VAL A 548 -8.46 9.85 16.56
N LYS A 549 -7.94 10.39 17.66
CA LYS A 549 -8.46 11.62 18.28
C LYS A 549 -7.33 12.62 18.58
N HIS A 550 -7.62 13.85 18.97
CA HIS A 550 -8.83 14.60 18.69
C HIS A 550 -8.61 15.51 17.47
N PHE A 551 -9.32 15.25 16.38
CA PHE A 551 -9.13 15.89 15.08
C PHE A 551 -9.68 17.33 15.08
N THR A 552 -8.90 18.36 14.74
CA THR A 552 -7.43 18.36 14.76
C THR A 552 -6.90 19.67 15.35
N GLY A 553 -5.74 19.62 16.01
CA GLY A 553 -5.12 20.77 16.67
C GLY A 553 -5.38 20.92 18.17
N TYR A 554 -6.09 19.98 18.81
CA TYR A 554 -6.76 20.18 20.10
C TYR A 554 -5.90 20.62 21.30
N SER A 555 -4.65 20.17 21.39
CA SER A 555 -3.86 20.24 22.62
C SER A 555 -2.94 21.46 22.75
N GLU A 556 -3.39 22.59 22.19
CA GLU A 556 -2.83 23.92 22.42
C GLU A 556 -3.92 24.95 22.77
N PRO A 557 -4.78 24.66 23.77
CA PRO A 557 -5.84 25.58 24.13
C PRO A 557 -5.28 26.87 24.73
N GLU A 558 -5.94 27.99 24.42
CA GLU A 558 -5.62 29.27 25.02
C GLU A 558 -5.62 29.17 26.56
N GLN A 559 -4.62 29.78 27.18
CA GLN A 559 -4.33 29.71 28.62
C GLN A 559 -4.06 28.30 29.18
N GLY A 560 -4.07 27.26 28.35
CA GLY A 560 -3.97 25.87 28.79
C GLY A 560 -5.29 25.30 29.31
N LEU A 561 -6.43 25.94 29.08
CA LEU A 561 -7.71 25.52 29.64
C LEU A 561 -8.39 24.46 28.76
N ASN A 562 -8.86 23.36 29.36
CA ASN A 562 -9.54 22.28 28.67
C ASN A 562 -10.69 22.82 27.82
N THR A 563 -10.80 22.34 26.58
CA THR A 563 -11.77 22.79 25.55
C THR A 563 -11.62 24.23 25.03
N GLY A 564 -10.64 25.00 25.54
CA GLY A 564 -10.39 26.38 25.11
C GLY A 564 -10.13 26.53 23.61
N PRO A 565 -10.36 27.73 23.04
CA PRO A 565 -10.10 28.00 21.63
C PRO A 565 -8.61 27.94 21.32
N ILE A 566 -8.27 27.77 20.04
CA ILE A 566 -6.90 27.63 19.56
C ILE A 566 -6.65 28.68 18.49
N HIS A 567 -5.58 29.44 18.68
CA HIS A 567 -5.11 30.44 17.72
C HIS A 567 -3.97 29.85 16.91
N GLY A 568 -4.17 29.67 15.60
CA GLY A 568 -3.16 29.15 14.71
C GLY A 568 -3.57 29.32 13.25
N GLY A 569 -2.60 29.25 12.33
CA GLY A 569 -2.86 29.36 10.89
C GLY A 569 -2.86 28.00 10.20
N ASP A 570 -3.46 27.94 9.00
CA ASP A 570 -3.50 26.72 8.17
C ASP A 570 -2.12 26.07 7.95
N ARG A 571 -1.05 26.88 7.82
CA ARG A 571 0.32 26.35 7.70
C ARG A 571 0.72 25.54 8.92
N GLU A 572 0.42 25.99 10.12
CA GLU A 572 0.75 25.30 11.36
C GLU A 572 -0.10 24.04 11.53
N LEU A 573 -1.41 24.14 11.26
CA LEU A 573 -2.32 23.01 11.18
C LEU A 573 -1.73 21.88 10.32
N ARG A 574 -1.27 22.21 9.11
CA ARG A 574 -0.72 21.27 8.14
C ARG A 574 0.70 20.80 8.46
N THR A 575 1.52 21.66 9.06
CA THR A 575 2.94 21.36 9.32
C THR A 575 3.13 20.55 10.59
N THR A 576 2.29 20.78 11.61
CA THR A 576 2.50 20.29 12.98
C THR A 576 1.40 19.33 13.42
N TRP A 577 0.13 19.68 13.22
CA TRP A 577 -1.00 18.94 13.82
C TRP A 577 -1.46 17.77 12.95
N MET A 578 -1.56 17.99 11.65
CA MET A 578 -2.03 17.01 10.68
C MET A 578 -1.12 15.79 10.43
N PRO A 579 0.23 15.86 10.49
CA PRO A 579 1.08 14.73 10.13
C PRO A 579 0.78 13.43 10.90
N ALA A 580 0.43 13.53 12.19
CA ALA A 580 0.10 12.37 13.00
C ALA A 580 -1.19 11.68 12.51
N PHE A 581 -2.25 12.46 12.27
CA PHE A 581 -3.48 11.97 11.66
C PHE A 581 -3.23 11.39 10.27
N LYS A 582 -2.43 12.06 9.45
CA LYS A 582 -2.09 11.57 8.10
C LYS A 582 -1.44 10.19 8.14
N ARG A 583 -0.48 9.94 9.05
CA ARG A 583 0.13 8.61 9.22
C ARG A 583 -0.91 7.55 9.55
N ALA A 584 -1.79 7.84 10.52
CA ALA A 584 -2.85 6.91 10.93
C ALA A 584 -3.91 6.65 9.84
N ILE A 585 -4.23 7.68 9.05
CA ILE A 585 -5.29 7.63 8.04
C ILE A 585 -4.79 7.05 6.71
N VAL A 586 -3.76 7.64 6.13
CA VAL A 586 -3.32 7.35 4.77
C VAL A 586 -2.49 6.08 4.72
N ASP A 587 -1.62 5.87 5.71
CA ASP A 587 -0.64 4.79 5.64
C ASP A 587 -1.15 3.49 6.30
N VAL A 588 -2.06 3.59 7.28
CA VAL A 588 -2.67 2.40 7.93
C VAL A 588 -4.12 2.17 7.50
N GLY A 589 -4.90 3.24 7.37
CA GLY A 589 -6.35 3.14 7.11
C GLY A 589 -7.19 3.02 8.38
N ALA A 590 -7.02 3.94 9.35
CA ALA A 590 -7.85 4.00 10.56
C ALA A 590 -9.36 4.08 10.23
N TRP A 591 -10.19 3.29 10.92
CA TRP A 591 -11.62 3.16 10.62
C TRP A 591 -12.54 4.19 11.31
N ASN A 592 -12.02 5.00 12.23
CA ASN A 592 -12.75 6.13 12.82
C ASN A 592 -11.80 7.30 13.16
N ILE A 593 -12.32 8.53 13.05
CA ILE A 593 -11.73 9.74 13.64
C ILE A 593 -12.72 10.43 14.57
N MET A 594 -12.24 10.85 15.74
CA MET A 594 -13.02 11.68 16.65
C MET A 594 -12.61 13.15 16.49
N SER A 595 -13.56 14.00 16.11
CA SER A 595 -13.40 15.47 16.03
C SER A 595 -13.35 16.11 17.42
N ALA A 596 -12.71 17.27 17.53
CA ALA A 596 -12.38 17.91 18.81
C ALA A 596 -13.43 18.92 19.32
N TYR A 597 -13.27 19.33 20.59
CA TYR A 597 -14.11 20.35 21.25
C TYR A 597 -13.84 21.78 20.80
N HIS A 598 -12.57 22.13 20.64
CA HIS A 598 -12.12 23.50 20.44
C HIS A 598 -12.61 24.12 19.12
N SER A 599 -12.46 25.45 19.03
CA SER A 599 -12.42 26.16 17.75
C SER A 599 -10.97 26.45 17.33
N TYR A 600 -10.61 26.12 16.09
CA TYR A 600 -9.33 26.50 15.50
C TYR A 600 -9.51 27.77 14.65
N ASP A 601 -8.80 28.84 14.99
CA ASP A 601 -8.96 30.17 14.35
C ASP A 601 -10.42 30.64 14.27
N GLY A 602 -11.19 30.38 15.32
CA GLY A 602 -12.60 30.75 15.43
C GLY A 602 -13.61 29.81 14.77
N ILE A 603 -13.18 28.70 14.14
CA ILE A 603 -14.07 27.69 13.56
C ILE A 603 -14.12 26.45 14.46
N ALA A 604 -15.30 26.11 14.97
CA ALA A 604 -15.50 24.94 15.82
C ALA A 604 -15.20 23.64 15.05
N SER A 605 -14.29 22.82 15.55
CA SER A 605 -13.78 21.62 14.86
C SER A 605 -14.90 20.66 14.42
N VAL A 606 -15.90 20.42 15.27
CA VAL A 606 -17.08 19.59 14.98
C VAL A 606 -17.90 20.03 13.74
N SER A 607 -17.75 21.29 13.33
CA SER A 607 -18.47 21.89 12.20
C SER A 607 -17.55 22.47 11.13
N ASP A 608 -16.25 22.19 11.20
CA ASP A 608 -15.26 22.70 10.28
C ASP A 608 -15.29 21.91 8.96
N ALA A 609 -16.04 22.40 7.98
CA ALA A 609 -16.10 21.79 6.66
C ALA A 609 -14.74 21.79 5.94
N TYR A 610 -13.85 22.75 6.22
CA TYR A 610 -12.53 22.78 5.61
C TYR A 610 -11.66 21.63 6.12
N ALA A 611 -11.54 21.48 7.44
CA ALA A 611 -10.77 20.38 8.03
C ALA A 611 -11.43 19.01 7.78
N LEU A 612 -12.73 18.89 8.04
CA LEU A 612 -13.44 17.63 7.95
C LEU A 612 -13.78 17.25 6.51
N THR A 613 -14.07 18.16 5.60
CA THR A 613 -14.43 17.77 4.22
C THR A 613 -13.27 17.97 3.26
N ASP A 614 -12.80 19.20 3.11
CA ASP A 614 -11.82 19.52 2.05
C ASP A 614 -10.49 18.82 2.31
N ILE A 615 -9.99 18.89 3.53
CA ILE A 615 -8.74 18.25 3.92
C ILE A 615 -8.93 16.75 4.13
N LEU A 616 -9.74 16.35 5.12
CA LEU A 616 -9.81 14.97 5.55
C LEU A 616 -10.37 14.04 4.46
N ARG A 617 -11.39 14.48 3.72
CA ARG A 617 -12.02 13.66 2.66
C ARG A 617 -11.48 14.01 1.28
N GLY A 618 -11.19 15.28 0.99
CA GLY A 618 -10.69 15.72 -0.32
C GLY A 618 -9.21 15.45 -0.54
N GLU A 619 -8.35 15.83 0.41
CA GLU A 619 -6.89 15.67 0.28
C GLU A 619 -6.38 14.33 0.80
N LEU A 620 -6.93 13.83 1.91
CA LEU A 620 -6.48 12.58 2.54
C LEU A 620 -7.30 11.33 2.11
N ASP A 621 -8.32 11.48 1.26
CA ASP A 621 -9.23 10.40 0.79
C ASP A 621 -9.80 9.54 1.92
N TYR A 622 -10.13 10.14 3.09
CA TYR A 622 -10.65 9.37 4.22
C TYR A 622 -12.05 8.81 3.96
N LYS A 623 -12.19 7.49 4.10
CA LYS A 623 -13.37 6.73 3.64
C LYS A 623 -14.37 6.40 4.74
N TYR A 624 -14.03 6.59 6.01
CA TYR A 624 -14.86 6.13 7.12
C TYR A 624 -15.59 7.28 7.80
N TRP A 625 -16.07 7.03 9.01
CA TRP A 625 -16.93 7.94 9.75
C TRP A 625 -16.15 8.69 10.82
N GLY A 626 -16.69 9.84 11.23
CA GLY A 626 -16.21 10.52 12.43
C GLY A 626 -17.32 10.96 13.36
N ASN A 627 -16.98 11.15 14.63
CA ASN A 627 -17.89 11.59 15.69
C ASN A 627 -17.31 12.78 16.48
N PRO A 628 -18.14 13.63 17.12
CA PRO A 628 -17.67 14.59 18.11
C PRO A 628 -17.28 13.89 19.41
N ILE A 629 -16.47 14.57 20.23
CA ILE A 629 -16.23 14.16 21.61
C ILE A 629 -17.50 14.39 22.46
N ASP A 630 -18.19 15.52 22.29
CA ASP A 630 -19.51 15.80 22.87
C ASP A 630 -20.02 17.12 22.24
N SER A 631 -21.34 17.31 22.12
CA SER A 631 -21.88 18.63 21.80
C SER A 631 -23.28 18.83 22.37
N ASP A 632 -23.36 19.65 23.42
CA ASP A 632 -24.60 20.27 23.86
C ASP A 632 -24.80 21.60 23.12
N ALA A 633 -25.15 21.50 21.83
CA ALA A 633 -25.55 22.69 21.08
C ALA A 633 -26.71 22.40 20.11
N VAL A 634 -27.75 23.19 20.31
CA VAL A 634 -29.06 23.26 19.64
C VAL A 634 -28.97 23.11 18.12
N THR A 635 -30.00 22.48 17.50
CA THR A 635 -30.41 22.35 16.07
C THR A 635 -29.54 22.95 14.94
N LEU A 636 -28.91 24.11 15.15
CA LEU A 636 -27.83 24.65 14.32
C LEU A 636 -26.64 23.69 14.16
N VAL A 637 -26.31 22.87 15.17
CA VAL A 637 -25.26 21.85 15.06
C VAL A 637 -25.65 20.78 14.04
N THR A 638 -26.88 20.26 14.05
CA THR A 638 -27.30 19.25 13.07
C THR A 638 -27.21 19.78 11.63
N LEU A 639 -27.55 21.05 11.40
CA LEU A 639 -27.46 21.70 10.10
C LEU A 639 -26.05 22.17 9.70
N LYS A 640 -25.06 22.07 10.60
CA LYS A 640 -23.66 22.43 10.31
C LYS A 640 -22.73 21.22 10.36
N ALA A 641 -22.76 20.44 11.44
CA ALA A 641 -21.89 19.30 11.70
C ALA A 641 -22.10 18.15 10.71
N LEU A 642 -23.35 17.70 10.48
CA LEU A 642 -23.59 16.61 9.53
C LEU A 642 -23.21 17.00 8.09
N PRO A 643 -23.57 18.20 7.58
CA PRO A 643 -23.06 18.68 6.29
C PRO A 643 -21.53 18.82 6.24
N ALA A 644 -20.89 19.25 7.34
CA ALA A 644 -19.43 19.27 7.50
C ALA A 644 -18.80 17.88 7.64
N LYS A 645 -19.60 16.80 7.60
CA LYS A 645 -19.19 15.39 7.62
C LYS A 645 -18.74 14.89 9.01
N THR A 646 -19.39 15.38 10.05
CA THR A 646 -19.50 14.72 11.35
C THR A 646 -20.65 13.72 11.27
N ASP A 647 -20.32 12.43 11.18
CA ASP A 647 -21.24 11.40 10.72
C ASP A 647 -22.09 10.79 11.86
N VAL A 648 -21.57 10.76 13.09
CA VAL A 648 -22.23 10.19 14.28
C VAL A 648 -22.25 11.22 15.39
N GLU A 649 -23.33 11.31 16.14
CA GLU A 649 -23.41 12.08 17.39
C GLU A 649 -23.10 11.16 18.58
N MET A 650 -22.09 11.51 19.38
CA MET A 650 -21.76 10.82 20.63
C MET A 650 -22.77 11.20 21.73
N GLY A 651 -22.97 10.33 22.73
CA GLY A 651 -23.73 10.70 23.93
C GLY A 651 -22.99 11.75 24.78
N GLY A 652 -23.67 12.31 25.78
CA GLY A 652 -23.13 13.38 26.64
C GLY A 652 -23.92 14.69 26.50
N GLY A 653 -24.37 15.00 25.28
CA GLY A 653 -25.24 16.13 24.98
C GLY A 653 -26.73 15.78 24.79
N SER A 654 -27.42 16.63 24.02
CA SER A 654 -28.89 16.63 23.86
C SER A 654 -29.46 15.65 22.81
N PHE A 655 -28.65 14.79 22.18
CA PHE A 655 -29.06 13.87 21.11
C PHE A 655 -29.79 14.58 19.94
N ASN A 656 -29.20 15.65 19.44
CA ASN A 656 -29.73 16.55 18.41
C ASN A 656 -30.03 15.84 17.07
N PHE A 657 -29.36 14.72 16.77
CA PHE A 657 -29.61 13.93 15.56
C PHE A 657 -30.99 13.24 15.58
N LYS A 658 -31.70 13.21 16.72
CA LYS A 658 -33.13 12.84 16.77
C LYS A 658 -34.02 13.73 15.89
N GLN A 659 -33.56 14.94 15.56
CA GLN A 659 -34.28 15.89 14.70
C GLN A 659 -34.06 15.64 13.19
N LEU A 660 -33.16 14.73 12.79
CA LEU A 660 -32.88 14.46 11.37
C LEU A 660 -34.15 14.13 10.54
N PRO A 661 -35.10 13.30 11.02
CA PRO A 661 -36.30 13.00 10.24
C PRO A 661 -37.17 14.22 9.94
N SER A 662 -37.33 15.17 10.89
CA SER A 662 -38.09 16.40 10.65
C SER A 662 -37.34 17.34 9.72
N LEU A 663 -36.02 17.50 9.89
CA LEU A 663 -35.20 18.36 9.02
C LEU A 663 -35.19 17.90 7.57
N VAL A 664 -35.19 16.58 7.32
CA VAL A 664 -35.32 16.02 5.97
C VAL A 664 -36.73 16.24 5.43
N LYS A 665 -37.77 15.95 6.22
CA LYS A 665 -39.18 16.14 5.82
C LYS A 665 -39.49 17.59 5.45
N ASP A 666 -38.93 18.55 6.19
CA ASP A 666 -39.12 19.98 5.99
C ASP A 666 -38.22 20.55 4.87
N GLY A 667 -37.40 19.72 4.20
CA GLY A 667 -36.52 20.12 3.10
C GLY A 667 -35.28 20.92 3.52
N ARG A 668 -34.96 20.96 4.81
CA ARG A 668 -33.83 21.71 5.38
C ARG A 668 -32.50 20.93 5.36
N LEU A 669 -32.57 19.61 5.19
CA LEU A 669 -31.42 18.72 5.07
C LEU A 669 -31.66 17.71 3.94
N ASP A 670 -30.71 17.56 3.03
CA ASP A 670 -30.78 16.52 1.99
C ASP A 670 -30.57 15.15 2.63
N ILE A 671 -31.48 14.20 2.36
CA ILE A 671 -31.38 12.81 2.79
C ILE A 671 -30.04 12.18 2.39
N LYS A 672 -29.45 12.61 1.28
CA LYS A 672 -28.12 12.13 0.85
C LYS A 672 -27.02 12.40 1.88
N SER A 673 -27.12 13.46 2.68
CA SER A 673 -26.15 13.73 3.75
C SER A 673 -26.25 12.68 4.85
N VAL A 674 -27.47 12.23 5.16
CA VAL A 674 -27.72 11.14 6.11
C VAL A 674 -27.23 9.81 5.52
N ASP A 675 -27.57 9.52 4.26
CA ASP A 675 -27.14 8.29 3.57
C ASP A 675 -25.61 8.16 3.53
N GLN A 676 -24.89 9.27 3.30
CA GLN A 676 -23.42 9.28 3.31
C GLN A 676 -22.85 8.96 4.69
N ALA A 677 -23.36 9.58 5.74
CA ALA A 677 -22.93 9.32 7.12
C ALA A 677 -23.19 7.86 7.52
N VAL A 678 -24.40 7.35 7.23
CA VAL A 678 -24.75 5.94 7.46
C VAL A 678 -23.84 5.01 6.66
N SER A 679 -23.58 5.31 5.38
CA SER A 679 -22.72 4.48 4.52
C SER A 679 -21.29 4.37 5.05
N ARG A 680 -20.74 5.46 5.61
CA ARG A 680 -19.40 5.46 6.21
C ARG A 680 -19.32 4.61 7.48
N LEU A 681 -20.34 4.71 8.33
CA LEU A 681 -20.44 3.88 9.53
C LEU A 681 -20.61 2.39 9.16
N LEU A 682 -21.50 2.08 8.21
CA LEU A 682 -21.71 0.71 7.76
C LEU A 682 -20.48 0.13 7.07
N ARG A 683 -19.75 0.91 6.27
CA ARG A 683 -18.46 0.50 5.68
C ARG A 683 -17.49 0.03 6.76
N ALA A 684 -17.29 0.81 7.82
CA ALA A 684 -16.42 0.40 8.92
C ALA A 684 -16.90 -0.92 9.56
N LYS A 685 -18.21 -1.08 9.82
CA LYS A 685 -18.76 -2.33 10.37
C LYS A 685 -18.56 -3.55 9.45
N PHE A 686 -18.68 -3.38 8.14
CA PHE A 686 -18.39 -4.45 7.17
C PHE A 686 -16.90 -4.81 7.16
N GLU A 687 -16.02 -3.82 7.18
CA GLU A 687 -14.57 -4.07 7.19
C GLU A 687 -14.06 -4.72 8.47
N MET A 688 -14.68 -4.40 9.61
CA MET A 688 -14.45 -5.09 10.89
C MET A 688 -14.95 -6.55 10.90
N GLY A 689 -15.76 -6.96 9.92
CA GLY A 689 -16.38 -8.29 9.87
C GLY A 689 -17.52 -8.49 10.88
N LEU A 690 -18.14 -7.40 11.37
CA LEU A 690 -19.22 -7.50 12.37
C LEU A 690 -20.53 -8.09 11.81
N PHE A 691 -20.69 -8.11 10.48
CA PHE A 691 -21.84 -8.77 9.84
C PHE A 691 -21.65 -10.29 9.77
N GLU A 692 -20.40 -10.76 9.70
CA GLU A 692 -20.03 -12.17 9.70
C GLU A 692 -19.90 -12.72 11.13
N ASN A 693 -19.34 -11.94 12.06
CA ASN A 693 -19.22 -12.29 13.46
C ASN A 693 -19.65 -11.13 14.38
N PRO A 694 -20.96 -11.00 14.67
CA PRO A 694 -21.48 -9.90 15.49
C PRO A 694 -21.18 -10.04 17.00
N PHE A 695 -20.69 -11.20 17.45
CA PHE A 695 -20.45 -11.49 18.87
C PHE A 695 -18.98 -11.93 19.08
N PRO A 696 -18.02 -10.99 19.04
CA PRO A 696 -16.59 -11.31 19.11
C PRO A 696 -16.09 -11.69 20.51
N ALA A 697 -16.92 -11.55 21.55
CA ALA A 697 -16.54 -11.84 22.93
C ALA A 697 -16.15 -13.31 23.14
N ALA A 698 -15.14 -13.54 23.97
CA ALA A 698 -14.78 -14.88 24.42
C ALA A 698 -15.85 -15.44 25.38
N PRO A 699 -15.97 -16.78 25.49
CA PRO A 699 -16.74 -17.41 26.55
C PRO A 699 -16.31 -16.92 27.93
N ARG A 700 -17.27 -16.72 28.85
CA ARG A 700 -17.01 -16.14 30.18
C ARG A 700 -15.99 -16.92 31.01
N ASP A 701 -15.94 -18.24 30.85
CA ASP A 701 -14.99 -19.13 31.51
C ASP A 701 -13.55 -18.96 31.01
N GLN A 702 -13.34 -18.35 29.84
CA GLN A 702 -12.02 -18.08 29.27
C GLN A 702 -11.50 -16.66 29.57
N GLY A 703 -12.34 -15.78 30.12
CA GLY A 703 -11.97 -14.40 30.46
C GLY A 703 -10.69 -14.29 31.30
N PRO A 704 -10.54 -15.04 32.42
CA PRO A 704 -9.34 -14.99 33.25
C PRO A 704 -8.05 -15.46 32.57
N SER A 705 -8.15 -16.18 31.43
CA SER A 705 -6.98 -16.60 30.65
C SER A 705 -6.61 -15.63 29.53
N LEU A 706 -7.38 -14.56 29.34
CA LEU A 706 -7.22 -13.59 28.25
C LEU A 706 -7.07 -12.14 28.73
N ILE A 707 -7.39 -11.87 29.98
CA ILE A 707 -7.35 -10.54 30.61
C ILE A 707 -6.40 -10.64 31.80
N HIS A 708 -5.49 -9.68 31.93
CA HIS A 708 -4.51 -9.63 33.02
C HIS A 708 -3.60 -10.87 33.07
N THR A 709 -3.20 -11.34 31.88
CA THR A 709 -2.28 -12.48 31.73
C THR A 709 -0.88 -12.14 32.23
N ASP A 710 -0.09 -13.14 32.63
CA ASP A 710 1.30 -12.95 33.05
C ASP A 710 2.13 -12.23 31.98
N GLU A 711 1.88 -12.53 30.70
CA GLU A 711 2.55 -11.86 29.57
C GLU A 711 2.26 -10.35 29.54
N ALA A 712 0.99 -9.96 29.73
CA ALA A 712 0.56 -8.56 29.80
C ALA A 712 1.16 -7.82 31.01
N ILE A 713 1.26 -8.49 32.15
CA ILE A 713 1.89 -7.93 33.36
C ILE A 713 3.39 -7.71 33.12
N ASP A 714 4.07 -8.70 32.53
CA ASP A 714 5.51 -8.60 32.18
C ASP A 714 5.77 -7.53 31.13
N LEU A 715 4.84 -7.38 30.18
CA LEU A 715 4.88 -6.34 29.17
C LEU A 715 4.72 -4.95 29.80
N ALA A 716 3.76 -4.78 30.72
CA ALA A 716 3.52 -3.54 31.44
C ALA A 716 4.77 -3.09 32.23
N ARG A 717 5.46 -4.03 32.88
CA ARG A 717 6.76 -3.77 33.52
C ARG A 717 7.83 -3.39 32.51
N THR A 718 7.87 -4.09 31.37
CA THR A 718 8.86 -3.88 30.31
C THR A 718 8.74 -2.52 29.62
N ILE A 719 7.51 -2.08 29.35
CA ILE A 719 7.25 -0.76 28.75
C ILE A 719 7.59 0.34 29.76
N ASP A 720 7.11 0.25 30.99
CA ASP A 720 7.36 1.26 32.03
C ASP A 720 8.87 1.48 32.25
N ARG A 721 9.65 0.40 32.45
CA ARG A 721 11.11 0.51 32.64
C ARG A 721 11.84 1.13 31.44
N GLU A 722 11.31 0.97 30.23
CA GLU A 722 11.89 1.53 29.01
C GLU A 722 11.57 3.02 28.82
N LEU A 723 10.55 3.53 29.52
CA LEU A 723 10.09 4.91 29.47
C LEU A 723 10.67 5.79 30.61
N ILE A 724 11.19 5.19 31.68
CA ILE A 724 11.87 5.95 32.74
C ILE A 724 13.08 6.70 32.17
N VAL A 725 13.11 8.02 32.40
CA VAL A 725 14.16 8.91 31.92
C VAL A 725 15.09 9.30 33.06
N LEU A 726 16.38 9.00 32.90
CA LEU A 726 17.41 9.52 33.79
C LEU A 726 17.73 10.98 33.39
N LEU A 727 17.40 11.94 34.26
CA LEU A 727 17.64 13.36 34.00
C LEU A 727 19.02 13.79 34.48
N GLU A 728 19.37 13.41 35.72
CA GLU A 728 20.68 13.69 36.33
C GLU A 728 21.22 12.50 37.11
N ASN A 729 22.54 12.34 37.13
CA ASN A 729 23.25 11.33 37.93
C ASN A 729 24.65 11.85 38.26
N HIS A 730 24.83 12.37 39.46
CA HIS A 730 26.10 12.93 39.92
C HIS A 730 26.91 11.87 40.64
N ASN A 731 28.22 11.86 40.40
CA ASN A 731 29.17 10.92 41.02
C ASN A 731 28.79 9.44 40.87
N ASN A 732 28.01 9.09 39.83
CA ASN A 732 27.50 7.75 39.56
C ASN A 732 26.78 7.12 40.77
N ILE A 733 25.94 7.91 41.47
CA ILE A 733 25.17 7.40 42.61
C ILE A 733 24.19 6.29 42.18
N LEU A 734 23.64 6.40 40.97
CA LEU A 734 22.86 5.34 40.34
C LEU A 734 23.74 4.52 39.37
N PRO A 735 23.58 3.17 39.35
CA PRO A 735 22.62 2.39 40.13
C PRO A 735 23.02 2.21 41.61
N LEU A 736 22.01 2.16 42.50
CA LEU A 736 22.16 1.85 43.92
C LEU A 736 22.56 0.39 44.13
N LYS A 737 23.25 0.07 45.23
CA LYS A 737 23.51 -1.32 45.60
C LYS A 737 22.33 -1.87 46.37
N LYS A 738 21.94 -3.12 46.09
CA LYS A 738 20.87 -3.84 46.82
C LYS A 738 21.16 -4.07 48.32
N THR A 739 22.36 -3.72 48.79
CA THR A 739 22.78 -3.77 50.20
C THR A 739 22.71 -2.41 50.91
N ASN A 740 22.44 -1.31 50.18
CA ASN A 740 22.32 0.02 50.79
C ASN A 740 21.06 0.11 51.67
N LYS A 741 21.19 0.68 52.87
CA LYS A 741 20.04 1.07 53.69
C LYS A 741 19.42 2.33 53.07
N ILE A 742 18.20 2.22 52.55
CA ILE A 742 17.57 3.31 51.79
C ILE A 742 16.34 3.79 52.55
N ALA A 743 16.25 5.10 52.72
CA ALA A 743 15.02 5.76 53.14
C ALA A 743 14.14 6.07 51.92
N VAL A 744 12.91 5.57 51.89
CA VAL A 744 11.95 5.83 50.81
C VAL A 744 10.91 6.83 51.32
N ILE A 745 10.88 8.01 50.73
CA ILE A 745 10.16 9.17 51.25
C ILE A 745 9.22 9.73 50.18
N GLY A 746 8.10 10.30 50.60
CA GLY A 746 7.26 11.16 49.79
C GLY A 746 5.88 10.59 49.49
N PRO A 747 4.92 11.47 49.14
CA PRO A 747 3.52 11.11 49.03
C PRO A 747 3.24 10.16 47.86
N MET A 748 4.11 10.07 46.84
CA MET A 748 3.91 9.16 45.71
C MET A 748 4.62 7.81 45.90
N ALA A 749 5.20 7.57 47.09
CA ALA A 749 5.97 6.35 47.36
C ALA A 749 5.10 5.12 47.67
N HIS A 750 4.00 5.30 48.42
CA HIS A 750 3.17 4.24 48.98
C HIS A 750 1.74 4.75 49.28
N GLU A 751 0.87 3.88 49.82
CA GLU A 751 -0.57 4.11 50.14
C GLU A 751 -1.53 4.11 48.95
N TYR A 752 -1.12 4.59 47.79
CA TYR A 752 -1.91 4.51 46.55
C TYR A 752 -1.00 4.37 45.34
N MET A 753 -1.54 3.85 44.24
CA MET A 753 -0.90 3.89 42.94
C MET A 753 -1.21 5.20 42.24
N ASN A 754 -0.17 6.00 41.98
CA ASN A 754 -0.27 7.25 41.26
C ASN A 754 -0.42 7.03 39.74
N TYR A 755 -1.55 6.45 39.31
CA TYR A 755 -1.91 6.31 37.90
C TYR A 755 -2.30 7.66 37.28
N GLY A 756 -2.31 7.71 35.95
CA GLY A 756 -2.91 8.81 35.20
C GLY A 756 -4.43 8.72 35.16
N ASP A 757 -5.04 9.64 34.41
CA ASP A 757 -6.46 9.55 34.09
C ASP A 757 -6.81 8.35 33.18
N TYR A 758 -8.08 8.25 32.77
CA TYR A 758 -8.60 7.14 31.95
C TYR A 758 -8.42 5.72 32.54
N VAL A 759 -8.25 5.60 33.86
CA VAL A 759 -8.38 4.34 34.59
C VAL A 759 -9.76 4.20 35.26
N VAL A 760 -10.18 2.96 35.51
CA VAL A 760 -11.47 2.66 36.15
C VAL A 760 -11.42 2.86 37.66
N GLN A 761 -12.60 3.10 38.27
CA GLN A 761 -12.74 3.28 39.71
C GLN A 761 -12.01 2.21 40.53
N GLY A 762 -11.28 2.64 41.56
CA GLY A 762 -10.58 1.74 42.48
C GLY A 762 -9.29 1.15 41.91
N SER A 763 -8.85 1.59 40.72
CA SER A 763 -7.56 1.16 40.18
C SER A 763 -6.40 1.55 41.09
N GLN A 764 -6.46 2.73 41.73
CA GLN A 764 -5.39 3.23 42.62
C GLN A 764 -5.09 2.32 43.83
N ASP A 765 -6.02 1.43 44.21
CA ASP A 765 -5.88 0.51 45.34
C ASP A 765 -5.11 -0.78 44.97
N ARG A 766 -4.78 -0.98 43.69
CA ARG A 766 -4.09 -2.18 43.18
C ARG A 766 -2.89 -1.83 42.32
N GLY A 767 -1.86 -2.66 42.40
CA GLY A 767 -0.60 -2.52 41.66
C GLY A 767 0.60 -2.52 42.59
N MET A 768 1.78 -2.36 42.01
CA MET A 768 3.06 -2.37 42.72
C MET A 768 3.51 -0.94 43.03
N THR A 769 3.35 -0.49 44.27
CA THR A 769 3.81 0.85 44.67
C THR A 769 5.34 0.93 44.61
N ARG A 770 5.89 2.16 44.61
CA ARG A 770 7.34 2.37 44.52
C ARG A 770 8.06 1.76 45.72
N LEU A 771 7.48 1.92 46.91
CA LEU A 771 7.99 1.28 48.11
C LEU A 771 7.96 -0.26 48.02
N ASP A 772 6.86 -0.83 47.53
CA ASP A 772 6.73 -2.28 47.41
C ASP A 772 7.74 -2.87 46.41
N GLY A 773 7.92 -2.23 45.26
CA GLY A 773 8.92 -2.65 44.27
C GLY A 773 10.36 -2.54 44.77
N ILE A 774 10.69 -1.46 45.50
CA ILE A 774 12.03 -1.31 46.12
C ILE A 774 12.26 -2.40 47.19
N ARG A 775 11.26 -2.67 48.04
CA ARG A 775 11.33 -3.75 49.05
C ARG A 775 11.50 -5.12 48.38
N ALA A 776 10.73 -5.40 47.32
CA ALA A 776 10.82 -6.64 46.56
C ALA A 776 12.20 -6.83 45.91
N ALA A 777 12.80 -5.77 45.38
CA ALA A 777 14.10 -5.84 44.71
C ALA A 777 15.29 -6.09 45.66
N VAL A 778 15.23 -5.60 46.91
CA VAL A 778 16.29 -5.83 47.91
C VAL A 778 16.08 -7.09 48.76
N GLY A 779 14.83 -7.51 48.95
CA GLY A 779 14.47 -8.62 49.82
C GLY A 779 15.02 -8.42 51.24
N GLU A 780 15.76 -9.42 51.74
CA GLU A 780 16.40 -9.36 53.06
C GLU A 780 17.80 -8.71 53.03
N SER A 781 18.30 -8.31 51.86
CA SER A 781 19.67 -7.83 51.67
C SER A 781 19.93 -6.44 52.25
N ALA A 782 18.89 -5.65 52.47
CA ALA A 782 18.98 -4.31 53.03
C ALA A 782 17.74 -3.93 53.86
N LYS A 783 17.93 -3.02 54.81
CA LYS A 783 16.82 -2.41 55.56
C LYS A 783 16.28 -1.23 54.76
N ILE A 784 14.99 -1.28 54.42
CA ILE A 784 14.24 -0.15 53.86
C ILE A 784 13.44 0.52 54.97
N THR A 785 13.64 1.81 55.16
CA THR A 785 12.83 2.64 56.07
C THR A 785 11.97 3.58 55.25
N ASP A 786 10.69 3.67 55.57
CA ASP A 786 9.76 4.55 54.87
C ASP A 786 9.19 5.62 55.79
N ALA A 787 8.90 6.77 55.19
CA ALA A 787 8.08 7.80 55.79
C ALA A 787 7.40 8.56 54.66
N GLN A 788 6.07 8.56 54.63
CA GLN A 788 5.29 9.33 53.66
C GLN A 788 5.70 10.81 53.67
N GLY A 789 5.98 11.34 54.86
CA GLY A 789 6.46 12.69 55.10
C GLY A 789 5.33 13.74 55.18
N TRP A 790 4.32 13.69 54.30
CA TRP A 790 3.16 14.60 54.26
C TRP A 790 2.16 14.19 53.15
N GLU A 791 1.06 14.94 53.03
CA GLU A 791 0.00 14.78 52.02
C GLU A 791 0.23 15.63 50.75
N ARG A 792 0.06 15.04 49.56
CA ARG A 792 0.29 15.72 48.27
C ARG A 792 -0.51 17.01 48.05
N TRP A 793 -1.69 17.12 48.67
CA TRP A 793 -2.61 18.27 48.55
C TRP A 793 -2.54 19.26 49.72
N ARG A 794 -1.59 19.13 50.67
CA ARG A 794 -1.49 20.02 51.85
C ARG A 794 -0.12 20.66 52.01
N ASN A 795 -0.11 21.91 52.47
CA ASN A 795 1.10 22.63 52.90
C ASN A 795 1.56 22.27 54.32
N ASP A 796 1.00 21.21 54.91
CA ASP A 796 1.40 20.75 56.24
C ASP A 796 2.79 20.13 56.18
N ARG A 797 3.63 20.46 57.17
CA ARG A 797 5.02 20.00 57.30
C ARG A 797 5.22 19.11 58.53
N SER A 798 4.15 18.73 59.23
CA SER A 798 4.19 17.97 60.48
C SER A 798 4.97 16.65 60.39
N GLY A 799 4.91 15.95 59.25
CA GLY A 799 5.64 14.69 59.03
C GLY A 799 7.11 14.84 58.57
N PHE A 800 7.61 16.06 58.38
CA PHE A 800 8.99 16.28 57.90
C PHE A 800 10.03 15.76 58.90
N LEU A 801 9.78 15.91 60.20
CA LEU A 801 10.71 15.44 61.23
C LEU A 801 10.94 13.94 61.17
N GLN A 802 9.86 13.17 60.92
CA GLN A 802 9.96 11.72 60.76
C GLN A 802 10.72 11.34 59.49
N ALA A 803 10.46 12.04 58.38
CA ALA A 803 11.17 11.82 57.12
C ALA A 803 12.68 12.12 57.24
N ILE A 804 13.04 13.25 57.86
CA ILE A 804 14.44 13.63 58.12
C ILE A 804 15.12 12.57 59.00
N GLN A 805 14.43 12.07 60.04
CA GLN A 805 14.99 11.05 60.92
C GLN A 805 15.24 9.73 60.19
N ALA A 806 14.28 9.28 59.35
CA ALA A 806 14.44 8.09 58.53
C ALA A 806 15.66 8.19 57.61
N VAL A 807 15.87 9.35 56.98
CA VAL A 807 17.02 9.60 56.09
C VAL A 807 18.34 9.65 56.85
N LYS A 808 18.39 10.25 58.04
CA LYS A 808 19.61 10.29 58.88
C LYS A 808 20.10 8.89 59.27
N GLU A 809 19.18 7.96 59.49
CA GLU A 809 19.46 6.57 59.84
C GLU A 809 19.80 5.67 58.64
N ALA A 810 19.55 6.14 57.42
CA ALA A 810 19.83 5.45 56.16
C ALA A 810 21.20 5.85 55.57
N ASP A 811 21.65 5.10 54.56
CA ASP A 811 22.84 5.43 53.76
C ASP A 811 22.52 6.52 52.72
N GLY A 812 21.27 6.59 52.27
CA GLY A 812 20.75 7.57 51.31
C GLY A 812 19.23 7.55 51.25
N ALA A 813 18.64 8.41 50.42
CA ALA A 813 17.20 8.57 50.28
C ALA A 813 16.74 8.45 48.83
N VAL A 814 15.55 7.90 48.63
CA VAL A 814 14.76 7.98 47.40
C VAL A 814 13.48 8.74 47.71
N VAL A 815 13.33 9.94 47.16
CA VAL A 815 12.19 10.83 47.38
C VAL A 815 11.29 10.82 46.14
N ILE A 816 10.05 10.33 46.28
CA ILE A 816 9.08 10.25 45.19
C ILE A 816 8.01 11.33 45.36
N VAL A 817 8.00 12.29 44.43
CA VAL A 817 7.12 13.48 44.43
C VAL A 817 6.60 13.73 43.01
N GLY A 818 5.57 14.55 42.85
CA GLY A 818 5.14 14.97 41.51
C GLY A 818 3.70 15.45 41.46
N THR A 819 3.00 15.02 40.41
CA THR A 819 1.59 15.34 40.17
C THR A 819 0.74 14.11 40.41
N TRP A 820 -0.57 14.29 40.58
CA TRP A 820 -1.56 13.21 40.65
C TRP A 820 -2.81 13.56 39.83
N SER A 821 -3.46 12.52 39.34
CA SER A 821 -4.75 12.57 38.64
C SER A 821 -5.82 11.84 39.48
N GLY A 822 -6.98 11.56 38.89
CA GLY A 822 -8.04 10.73 39.47
C GLY A 822 -8.54 9.70 38.46
N ASP A 823 -9.10 8.60 38.97
CA ASP A 823 -9.85 7.68 38.11
C ASP A 823 -11.09 8.36 37.53
N GLN A 824 -11.74 7.74 36.54
CA GLN A 824 -12.87 8.35 35.85
C GLN A 824 -13.99 8.81 36.80
N GLU A 825 -14.27 8.11 37.91
CA GLU A 825 -15.33 8.56 38.83
C GLU A 825 -14.86 9.71 39.73
N GLU A 826 -13.65 9.60 40.30
CA GLU A 826 -13.10 10.63 41.18
C GLU A 826 -12.85 11.96 40.45
N LEU A 827 -12.31 11.89 39.23
CA LEU A 827 -11.99 13.06 38.42
C LEU A 827 -13.25 13.88 38.11
N TRP A 828 -14.34 13.22 37.70
CA TRP A 828 -15.62 13.86 37.40
C TRP A 828 -16.45 14.20 38.64
N ALA A 829 -16.16 13.59 39.80
CA ALA A 829 -16.71 14.00 41.09
C ALA A 829 -16.04 15.25 41.68
N GLY A 830 -14.99 15.76 41.04
CA GLY A 830 -14.25 16.95 41.48
C GLY A 830 -13.32 16.68 42.66
N VAL A 831 -12.83 15.44 42.81
CA VAL A 831 -11.74 15.14 43.72
C VAL A 831 -10.49 15.91 43.27
N ASN A 832 -9.70 16.40 44.22
CA ASN A 832 -8.54 17.22 43.91
C ASN A 832 -7.53 16.46 43.05
N ALA A 833 -7.03 17.12 42.01
CA ALA A 833 -6.04 16.60 41.06
C ALA A 833 -5.17 17.76 40.54
N THR A 834 -4.10 17.42 39.84
CA THR A 834 -3.14 18.38 39.25
C THR A 834 -2.89 18.15 37.76
N THR A 835 -3.37 17.03 37.22
CA THR A 835 -3.43 16.71 35.79
C THR A 835 -4.70 15.87 35.54
N GLY A 836 -4.99 15.57 34.26
CA GLY A 836 -6.17 14.84 33.83
C GLY A 836 -7.15 15.71 33.04
N GLU A 837 -8.09 15.07 32.33
CA GLU A 837 -9.19 15.77 31.67
C GLU A 837 -9.89 16.76 32.61
N HIS A 838 -10.14 17.99 32.11
CA HIS A 838 -10.66 19.16 32.86
C HIS A 838 -9.77 19.76 33.97
N VAL A 839 -8.62 19.16 34.28
CA VAL A 839 -7.73 19.60 35.36
C VAL A 839 -6.49 20.31 34.83
N ASP A 840 -6.63 21.60 34.58
CA ASP A 840 -5.57 22.45 34.05
C ASP A 840 -4.82 23.21 35.15
N VAL A 841 -3.53 23.49 34.92
CA VAL A 841 -2.68 24.17 35.91
C VAL A 841 -2.10 25.47 35.36
N ASN A 842 -1.95 26.47 36.22
CA ASN A 842 -1.26 27.71 35.89
C ASN A 842 0.23 27.71 36.28
N SER A 843 0.71 26.61 36.88
CA SER A 843 2.08 26.43 37.37
C SER A 843 2.50 24.97 37.17
N LEU A 844 3.75 24.76 36.76
CA LEU A 844 4.36 23.44 36.60
C LEU A 844 5.30 23.09 37.77
N ASN A 845 5.35 23.93 38.81
CA ASN A 845 6.14 23.64 40.01
C ASN A 845 5.51 22.48 40.80
N LEU A 846 6.30 21.86 41.68
CA LEU A 846 5.77 20.91 42.64
C LEU A 846 4.71 21.60 43.52
N VAL A 847 3.55 20.97 43.63
CA VAL A 847 2.42 21.50 44.40
C VAL A 847 2.63 21.26 45.89
N ALA A 848 2.11 22.18 46.71
CA ALA A 848 2.11 22.11 48.16
C ALA A 848 3.51 21.98 48.79
N ALA A 849 3.66 21.25 49.90
CA ALA A 849 4.93 21.15 50.62
C ALA A 849 5.98 20.22 49.96
N GLN A 850 5.76 19.76 48.73
CA GLN A 850 6.63 18.74 48.13
C GLN A 850 8.06 19.24 47.84
N ALA A 851 8.21 20.46 47.32
CA ALA A 851 9.53 21.07 47.11
C ALA A 851 10.26 21.31 48.44
N ASP A 852 9.54 21.75 49.48
CA ASP A 852 10.09 21.96 50.81
C ASP A 852 10.61 20.65 51.42
N LEU A 853 9.90 19.52 51.20
CA LEU A 853 10.42 18.23 51.67
C LEU A 853 11.71 17.87 50.92
N VAL A 854 11.74 17.98 49.59
CA VAL A 854 12.97 17.66 48.84
C VAL A 854 14.15 18.48 49.36
N SER A 855 13.93 19.77 49.67
CA SER A 855 14.96 20.62 50.29
C SER A 855 15.37 20.08 51.66
N ALA A 856 14.42 19.84 52.55
CA ALA A 856 14.69 19.38 53.92
C ALA A 856 15.41 18.03 53.96
N ILE A 857 15.14 17.13 53.01
CA ILE A 857 15.85 15.85 52.88
C ILE A 857 17.25 16.04 52.29
N SER A 858 17.41 16.87 51.26
CA SER A 858 18.73 17.18 50.70
C SER A 858 19.65 17.85 51.75
N ASP A 859 19.11 18.75 52.57
CA ASP A 859 19.83 19.46 53.64
C ASP A 859 20.38 18.53 54.75
N THR A 860 19.96 17.25 54.79
CA THR A 860 20.57 16.25 55.67
C THR A 860 22.00 15.88 55.28
N GLY A 861 22.42 16.22 54.05
CA GLY A 861 23.72 15.87 53.48
C GLY A 861 23.84 14.42 53.00
N LYS A 862 22.77 13.63 53.08
CA LYS A 862 22.74 12.25 52.56
C LYS A 862 22.51 12.26 51.05
N PRO A 863 23.11 11.32 50.29
CA PRO A 863 22.80 11.16 48.87
C PRO A 863 21.30 10.95 48.67
N THR A 864 20.68 11.90 47.96
CA THR A 864 19.23 11.93 47.74
C THR A 864 18.96 11.74 46.27
N VAL A 865 18.19 10.71 45.92
CA VAL A 865 17.67 10.48 44.57
C VAL A 865 16.23 10.98 44.55
N VAL A 866 15.88 11.84 43.60
CA VAL A 866 14.49 12.30 43.43
C VAL A 866 13.89 11.63 42.21
N ALA A 867 12.70 11.06 42.38
CA ALA A 867 11.90 10.52 41.28
C ALA A 867 10.62 11.36 41.14
N PHE A 868 10.49 12.03 40.00
CA PHE A 868 9.24 12.64 39.60
C PHE A 868 8.27 11.55 39.12
N SER A 869 7.11 11.46 39.76
CA SER A 869 5.97 10.65 39.33
C SER A 869 4.86 11.59 38.87
N SER A 870 4.66 11.72 37.56
CA SER A 870 3.81 12.81 37.03
C SER A 870 3.25 12.56 35.63
N GLY A 871 2.19 13.27 35.26
CA GLY A 871 1.58 13.24 33.92
C GLY A 871 2.15 14.25 32.94
N LYS A 872 2.94 15.21 33.41
CA LYS A 872 3.49 16.32 32.60
C LYS A 872 4.81 16.84 33.18
N PRO A 873 5.56 17.67 32.42
CA PRO A 873 6.76 18.35 32.91
C PRO A 873 6.62 19.05 34.28
N ILE A 874 7.64 18.94 35.12
CA ILE A 874 7.78 19.64 36.41
C ILE A 874 8.95 20.64 36.34
N THR A 875 8.74 21.87 36.82
CA THR A 875 9.71 22.98 36.71
C THR A 875 10.51 23.26 37.98
N GLU A 876 11.25 22.26 38.46
CA GLU A 876 12.13 22.36 39.65
C GLU A 876 13.64 22.22 39.30
N PRO A 877 14.23 23.12 38.49
CA PRO A 877 15.60 22.97 38.00
C PRO A 877 16.68 23.01 39.11
N TRP A 878 16.34 23.49 40.30
CA TRP A 878 17.27 23.49 41.44
C TRP A 878 17.53 22.07 41.94
N ILE A 879 16.54 21.16 41.86
CA ILE A 879 16.66 19.75 42.29
C ILE A 879 17.76 19.04 41.50
N ALA A 880 17.94 19.39 40.23
CA ALA A 880 18.98 18.84 39.36
C ALA A 880 20.39 18.97 39.95
N ASN A 881 20.66 20.08 40.65
CA ASN A 881 21.99 20.43 41.15
C ASN A 881 22.12 20.23 42.66
N SER A 882 21.02 20.14 43.39
CA SER A 882 21.01 19.98 44.85
C SER A 882 20.84 18.52 45.29
N THR A 883 20.58 17.59 44.37
CA THR A 883 20.39 16.17 44.69
C THR A 883 21.41 15.30 43.97
N ALA A 884 21.53 14.04 44.38
CA ALA A 884 22.54 13.12 43.84
C ALA A 884 22.12 12.56 42.46
N ALA A 885 20.82 12.35 42.25
CA ALA A 885 20.27 11.96 40.95
C ALA A 885 18.81 12.41 40.82
N LEU A 886 18.39 12.64 39.58
CA LEU A 886 17.02 13.01 39.24
C LEU A 886 16.48 12.08 38.15
N VAL A 887 15.28 11.57 38.38
CA VAL A 887 14.61 10.59 37.53
C VAL A 887 13.21 11.08 37.20
N GLN A 888 12.79 10.93 35.95
CA GLN A 888 11.40 11.10 35.54
C GLN A 888 10.80 9.71 35.27
N GLN A 889 9.80 9.34 36.07
CA GLN A 889 8.86 8.28 35.75
C GLN A 889 7.52 8.97 35.49
N PHE A 890 7.04 8.97 34.24
CA PHE A 890 5.66 9.41 33.99
C PHE A 890 4.66 8.51 34.75
N TYR A 891 3.35 8.77 34.67
CA TYR A 891 2.40 7.89 35.35
C TYR A 891 2.66 6.42 34.99
N PRO A 892 2.78 5.56 36.00
CA PRO A 892 3.31 4.22 35.84
C PRO A 892 2.25 3.27 35.29
N SER A 893 2.72 2.10 34.88
CA SER A 893 1.87 0.92 34.78
C SER A 893 1.57 0.32 36.16
N GLU A 894 0.78 -0.75 36.21
CA GLU A 894 0.54 -1.48 37.46
C GLU A 894 1.80 -2.14 38.04
N GLN A 895 2.87 -2.23 37.24
CA GLN A 895 4.19 -2.71 37.66
C GLN A 895 5.17 -1.56 37.94
N GLY A 896 4.68 -0.33 38.11
CA GLY A 896 5.50 0.88 38.24
C GLY A 896 6.60 0.83 39.29
N GLY A 897 6.31 0.27 40.46
CA GLY A 897 7.31 0.12 41.50
C GLY A 897 8.42 -0.86 41.13
N ASN A 898 8.08 -1.97 40.49
CA ASN A 898 9.05 -2.95 39.99
C ASN A 898 9.91 -2.33 38.88
N ALA A 899 9.30 -1.61 37.95
CA ALA A 899 10.03 -0.90 36.89
C ALA A 899 10.99 0.16 37.43
N LEU A 900 10.56 0.94 38.44
CA LEU A 900 11.42 1.92 39.10
C LEU A 900 12.56 1.23 39.87
N ALA A 901 12.30 0.10 40.53
CA ALA A 901 13.33 -0.65 41.23
C ALA A 901 14.38 -1.25 40.26
N ASP A 902 13.94 -1.81 39.13
CA ASP A 902 14.83 -2.32 38.07
C ASP A 902 15.79 -1.22 37.60
N PHE A 903 15.28 -0.01 37.46
CA PHE A 903 16.06 1.18 37.13
C PHE A 903 17.03 1.55 38.26
N LEU A 904 16.53 1.72 39.48
CA LEU A 904 17.31 2.22 40.62
C LEU A 904 18.48 1.31 40.97
N PHE A 905 18.29 -0.02 40.88
CA PHE A 905 19.30 -1.01 41.23
C PHE A 905 20.11 -1.54 40.04
N GLY A 906 19.87 -1.03 38.83
CA GLY A 906 20.68 -1.34 37.64
C GLY A 906 20.39 -2.69 36.99
N ASP A 907 19.29 -3.35 37.36
CA ASP A 907 18.80 -4.53 36.62
C ASP A 907 18.38 -4.14 35.18
N ASN A 908 18.06 -2.85 34.96
CA ASN A 908 17.86 -2.24 33.65
C ASN A 908 18.68 -0.95 33.52
N ASN A 909 19.40 -0.79 32.39
CA ASN A 909 20.07 0.46 32.06
C ASN A 909 19.07 1.47 31.47
N PRO A 910 19.00 2.73 31.99
CA PRO A 910 18.12 3.76 31.47
C PRO A 910 18.17 3.90 29.96
N SER A 911 17.01 3.85 29.32
CA SER A 911 16.88 4.03 27.87
C SER A 911 15.79 5.02 27.46
N GLY A 912 15.02 5.54 28.43
CA GLY A 912 14.01 6.56 28.19
C GLY A 912 14.62 7.84 27.64
N ARG A 913 13.86 8.52 26.80
CA ARG A 913 14.12 9.86 26.28
C ARG A 913 12.84 10.67 26.42
N LEU A 914 12.96 11.95 26.77
CA LEU A 914 11.82 12.85 26.91
C LEU A 914 11.04 12.95 25.60
N SER A 915 9.74 12.64 25.63
CA SER A 915 8.80 12.85 24.52
C SER A 915 8.24 14.27 24.49
N VAL A 916 8.47 15.05 25.55
CA VAL A 916 8.06 16.44 25.72
C VAL A 916 9.18 17.18 26.45
N GLN A 917 9.47 18.41 26.04
CA GLN A 917 10.56 19.18 26.65
C GLN A 917 10.20 19.65 28.07
N LEU A 918 11.21 19.74 28.94
CA LEU A 918 11.10 20.37 30.26
C LEU A 918 11.44 21.87 30.11
N PRO A 919 10.54 22.82 30.36
CA PRO A 919 10.87 24.25 30.28
C PRO A 919 11.84 24.70 31.40
N SER A 920 12.66 25.72 31.16
CA SER A 920 13.71 26.18 32.10
C SER A 920 13.63 27.65 32.49
N ARG A 921 14.63 28.05 33.30
CA ARG A 921 15.09 29.42 33.57
C ARG A 921 16.58 29.73 33.18
N ARG A 922 17.35 28.86 32.46
CA ARG A 922 18.76 29.13 31.99
C ARG A 922 19.07 29.10 30.45
N CYS A 923 19.82 30.05 29.86
CA CYS A 923 20.06 30.18 28.38
C CYS A 923 21.53 29.97 27.94
N THR A 924 21.75 29.82 26.62
CA THR A 924 23.06 29.88 25.93
C THR A 924 23.04 30.72 24.63
N ILE A 925 21.92 31.37 24.31
CA ILE A 925 21.78 32.25 23.12
C ILE A 925 21.28 33.62 23.58
N GLY A 926 22.09 34.66 23.35
CA GLY A 926 21.83 36.02 23.88
C GLY A 926 22.23 36.16 25.35
N ASP A 927 22.22 37.40 25.88
CA ASP A 927 22.31 37.58 27.32
C ASP A 927 20.96 37.21 27.97
N TYR A 928 21.03 36.59 29.14
CA TYR A 928 19.86 36.18 29.90
C TYR A 928 20.11 36.46 31.36
N GLY A 929 19.05 36.88 32.05
CA GLY A 929 19.15 37.16 33.45
C GLY A 929 19.14 35.88 34.28
N HIS A 930 19.89 35.87 35.36
CA HIS A 930 19.94 34.76 36.31
C HIS A 930 20.30 35.27 37.70
N VAL A 931 20.10 34.43 38.70
CA VAL A 931 20.64 34.66 40.05
C VAL A 931 21.97 33.90 40.12
N ASP A 932 23.06 34.61 40.43
CA ASP A 932 24.38 34.00 40.58
C ASP A 932 24.49 33.17 41.86
N ALA A 933 25.63 32.48 42.06
CA ALA A 933 25.85 31.64 43.23
C ALA A 933 25.85 32.42 44.57
N ASN A 934 26.01 33.74 44.54
CA ASN A 934 25.99 34.62 45.72
C ASN A 934 24.60 35.22 45.98
N GLY A 935 23.61 34.92 45.14
CA GLY A 935 22.26 35.46 45.25
C GLY A 935 22.06 36.82 44.55
N ASN A 936 23.04 37.32 43.79
CA ASN A 936 22.88 38.58 43.06
C ASN A 936 22.05 38.37 41.79
N ILE A 937 21.19 39.33 41.48
CA ILE A 937 20.44 39.36 40.23
C ILE A 937 21.35 39.90 39.13
N VAL A 938 21.66 39.06 38.16
CA VAL A 938 22.24 39.44 36.87
C VAL A 938 21.08 39.62 35.91
N PHE A 939 20.93 40.82 35.35
CA PHE A 939 19.90 41.09 34.35
C PHE A 939 20.36 40.67 32.96
N GLY A 940 19.44 40.14 32.17
CA GLY A 940 19.61 39.99 30.73
C GLY A 940 18.41 40.51 29.97
N HIS A 941 18.16 39.99 28.76
CA HIS A 941 17.07 40.42 27.90
C HIS A 941 16.10 39.28 27.57
N GLN A 942 16.60 38.06 27.39
CA GLN A 942 15.78 36.88 27.06
C GLN A 942 16.00 35.78 28.12
N TYR A 943 15.39 35.87 29.30
CA TYR A 943 14.51 36.93 29.81
C TYR A 943 15.28 37.89 30.73
N ALA A 944 14.63 38.97 31.18
CA ALA A 944 15.20 39.91 32.15
C ALA A 944 15.78 39.20 33.39
N ILE A 945 15.07 38.17 33.88
CA ILE A 945 15.50 37.23 34.93
C ILE A 945 14.90 35.85 34.59
N GLY A 946 15.64 35.01 33.87
CA GLY A 946 15.23 33.67 33.40
C GLY A 946 15.73 33.35 31.99
N THR A 947 15.23 32.26 31.38
CA THR A 947 15.57 31.84 30.01
C THR A 947 14.34 31.43 29.22
N PRO A 948 14.42 31.46 27.87
CA PRO A 948 13.53 30.73 26.99
C PRO A 948 13.98 29.29 26.63
N GLN A 949 15.24 28.90 26.86
CA GLN A 949 15.72 27.54 26.54
C GLN A 949 15.09 26.47 27.44
N PRO A 950 14.83 25.25 26.93
CA PRO A 950 14.40 24.15 27.77
C PRO A 950 15.50 23.71 28.73
N TRP A 951 15.12 23.13 29.87
CA TRP A 951 16.03 22.64 30.90
C TRP A 951 16.58 21.30 30.42
N ASN A 952 15.67 20.45 29.95
CA ASN A 952 16.00 19.26 29.18
C ASN A 952 15.15 19.28 27.90
N PRO A 953 15.79 19.27 26.71
CA PRO A 953 15.07 19.34 25.44
C PRO A 953 14.34 18.02 25.14
N PHE A 954 13.45 18.07 24.15
CA PHE A 954 12.92 16.87 23.50
C PHE A 954 14.04 15.89 23.12
N GLY A 955 13.81 14.61 23.35
CA GLY A 955 14.77 13.55 23.07
C GLY A 955 15.93 13.44 24.07
N TYR A 956 15.93 14.20 25.17
CA TYR A 956 16.96 14.12 26.21
C TYR A 956 16.76 12.92 27.14
N GLY A 957 17.86 12.30 27.57
CA GLY A 957 17.90 11.30 28.64
C GLY A 957 19.31 10.75 28.78
N LYS A 958 19.76 10.54 30.02
CA LYS A 958 21.06 9.93 30.31
C LYS A 958 20.96 8.40 30.31
N SER A 959 22.10 7.74 30.50
CA SER A 959 22.24 6.29 30.64
C SER A 959 23.34 6.01 31.67
N TYR A 960 23.37 4.79 32.23
CA TYR A 960 24.54 4.33 33.01
C TYR A 960 25.74 4.00 32.09
N SER A 961 25.47 3.79 30.81
CA SER A 961 26.49 3.61 29.78
C SER A 961 26.86 4.95 29.14
N THR A 962 28.10 5.05 28.68
CA THR A 962 28.56 6.16 27.83
C THR A 962 28.68 5.65 26.39
N SER A 963 28.23 6.44 25.42
CA SER A 963 28.33 6.07 24.02
C SER A 963 28.88 7.23 23.19
N GLU A 964 29.76 6.90 22.25
CA GLU A 964 30.35 7.83 21.31
C GLU A 964 29.80 7.58 19.91
N TYR A 965 29.59 8.67 19.18
CA TYR A 965 29.07 8.66 17.82
C TYR A 965 30.20 9.02 16.86
N SER A 966 30.37 8.21 15.81
CA SER A 966 31.23 8.56 14.69
C SER A 966 30.66 9.73 13.88
N SER A 967 31.41 10.20 12.88
CA SER A 967 30.88 11.17 11.92
C SER A 967 29.76 10.56 11.09
N VAL A 968 28.67 11.32 10.89
CA VAL A 968 27.55 10.89 10.03
C VAL A 968 28.03 10.80 8.58
N SER A 969 27.71 9.68 7.93
CA SER A 969 27.93 9.47 6.50
C SER A 969 26.60 9.42 5.76
N LEU A 970 26.57 9.97 4.55
CA LEU A 970 25.41 9.96 3.67
C LEU A 970 25.73 9.11 2.44
N ASP A 971 24.80 8.27 2.00
CA ASP A 971 24.97 7.46 0.79
C ASP A 971 25.02 8.32 -0.49
N LYS A 972 24.44 9.52 -0.44
CA LYS A 972 24.36 10.48 -1.56
C LYS A 972 24.57 11.90 -1.07
N ALA A 973 25.30 12.69 -1.85
CA ALA A 973 25.47 14.12 -1.60
C ALA A 973 24.38 14.97 -2.29
N ASN A 974 23.81 14.49 -3.39
CA ASN A 974 22.76 15.17 -4.15
C ASN A 974 21.58 14.21 -4.35
N THR A 975 20.38 14.70 -4.10
CA THR A 975 19.14 13.93 -4.18
C THR A 975 18.07 14.71 -4.93
N THR A 976 17.10 14.00 -5.48
CA THR A 976 15.84 14.54 -5.99
C THR A 976 14.72 14.21 -5.00
N VAL A 977 13.57 14.87 -5.15
CA VAL A 977 12.39 14.64 -4.27
C VAL A 977 11.86 13.19 -4.26
N LYS A 978 12.32 12.33 -5.19
CA LYS A 978 11.93 10.91 -5.28
C LYS A 978 12.96 9.97 -4.68
N ASP A 979 14.13 10.48 -4.31
CA ASP A 979 15.20 9.66 -3.76
C ASP A 979 15.03 9.47 -2.26
N THR A 980 15.43 8.29 -1.78
CA THR A 980 15.71 8.06 -0.36
C THR A 980 17.18 8.37 -0.10
N LEU A 981 17.44 9.18 0.93
CA LEU A 981 18.76 9.48 1.47
C LEU A 981 18.97 8.62 2.73
N THR A 982 20.07 7.89 2.79
CA THR A 982 20.42 7.05 3.95
C THR A 982 21.54 7.73 4.74
N ALA A 983 21.26 8.12 5.98
CA ALA A 983 22.26 8.59 6.94
C ALA A 983 22.72 7.44 7.83
N SER A 984 24.03 7.20 7.89
CA SER A 984 24.64 6.14 8.70
C SER A 984 25.61 6.73 9.72
N VAL A 985 25.54 6.22 10.95
CA VAL A 985 26.45 6.58 12.04
C VAL A 985 26.73 5.35 12.90
N ASP A 986 27.99 5.10 13.18
CA ASP A 986 28.42 4.08 14.13
C ASP A 986 28.32 4.63 15.56
N VAL A 987 27.79 3.81 16.46
CA VAL A 987 27.62 4.10 17.89
C VAL A 987 28.41 3.07 18.69
N THR A 988 29.40 3.54 19.43
CA THR A 988 30.28 2.70 20.25
C THR A 988 29.98 2.92 21.73
N ASN A 989 29.81 1.85 22.51
CA ASN A 989 29.67 1.94 23.96
C ASN A 989 31.05 1.86 24.63
N THR A 990 31.48 2.96 25.23
CA THR A 990 32.81 3.12 25.86
C THR A 990 32.82 2.83 27.36
N SER A 991 31.74 2.23 27.88
CA SER A 991 31.58 1.88 29.29
C SER A 991 31.60 0.37 29.52
N HIS A 992 31.65 -0.04 30.80
CA HIS A 992 31.70 -1.45 31.20
C HIS A 992 30.32 -2.10 31.38
N VAL A 993 29.24 -1.40 31.04
CA VAL A 993 27.87 -1.91 31.15
C VAL A 993 27.17 -1.83 29.81
N ASP A 994 26.40 -2.86 29.47
CA ASP A 994 25.53 -2.83 28.30
C ASP A 994 24.58 -1.63 28.37
N GLY A 995 24.39 -0.96 27.24
CA GLY A 995 23.57 0.23 27.12
C GLY A 995 22.53 0.11 26.02
N THR A 996 21.48 0.91 26.11
CA THR A 996 20.52 1.10 25.03
C THR A 996 20.48 2.58 24.65
N GLN A 997 20.70 2.87 23.38
CA GLN A 997 20.73 4.24 22.84
C GLN A 997 19.57 4.46 21.88
N VAL A 998 18.98 5.65 21.93
CA VAL A 998 17.99 6.12 20.94
C VAL A 998 18.70 7.14 20.04
N VAL A 999 19.14 6.69 18.87
CA VAL A 999 19.73 7.54 17.83
C VAL A 999 18.60 8.33 17.18
N GLN A 1000 18.73 9.65 17.10
CA GLN A 1000 17.70 10.56 16.59
C GLN A 1000 18.25 11.35 15.40
N LEU A 1001 17.55 11.33 14.27
CA LEU A 1001 17.91 12.06 13.06
C LEU A 1001 17.00 13.27 12.88
N TYR A 1002 17.60 14.46 12.92
CA TYR A 1002 16.93 15.73 12.70
C TYR A 1002 17.29 16.31 11.34
N ILE A 1003 16.28 16.75 10.58
CA ILE A 1003 16.46 17.46 9.30
C ILE A 1003 16.25 18.96 9.51
N VAL A 1004 17.10 19.76 8.87
CA VAL A 1004 17.01 21.21 8.82
C VAL A 1004 16.90 21.63 7.35
N ASP A 1005 15.83 22.34 7.02
CA ASP A 1005 15.72 23.05 5.74
C ASP A 1005 16.30 24.45 5.94
N ALA A 1006 17.55 24.64 5.53
CA ALA A 1006 18.35 25.82 5.88
C ALA A 1006 17.88 27.10 5.16
N ILE A 1007 17.28 26.98 3.98
CA ILE A 1007 16.80 28.10 3.17
C ILE A 1007 15.48 27.70 2.52
N ALA A 1008 14.38 28.21 3.06
CA ALA A 1008 13.03 27.94 2.59
C ALA A 1008 12.33 29.21 2.08
N SER A 1009 11.32 29.05 1.21
CA SER A 1009 10.52 30.17 0.69
C SER A 1009 9.54 30.76 1.72
N VAL A 1010 9.29 30.04 2.81
CA VAL A 1010 8.51 30.44 3.98
C VAL A 1010 9.24 29.96 5.22
N ASP A 1011 8.94 30.54 6.38
CA ASP A 1011 9.54 30.09 7.63
C ASP A 1011 9.09 28.65 7.98
N VAL A 1012 10.03 27.87 8.53
CA VAL A 1012 9.86 26.45 8.85
C VAL A 1012 10.49 26.13 10.20
N PRO A 1013 10.06 25.04 10.89
CA PRO A 1013 10.67 24.62 12.14
C PRO A 1013 12.19 24.46 12.03
N ASN A 1014 12.92 24.97 13.03
CA ASN A 1014 14.38 25.05 13.05
C ASN A 1014 15.09 23.69 12.87
N ARG A 1015 14.45 22.60 13.27
CA ARG A 1015 14.82 21.20 13.01
C ARG A 1015 13.56 20.34 13.18
N LYS A 1016 13.51 19.19 12.52
CA LYS A 1016 12.40 18.22 12.63
C LYS A 1016 12.94 16.83 12.82
N LEU A 1017 12.43 16.07 13.80
CA LEU A 1017 12.69 14.64 13.88
C LEU A 1017 12.11 13.98 12.61
N LYS A 1018 12.90 13.11 11.98
CA LYS A 1018 12.49 12.41 10.75
C LYS A 1018 12.80 10.92 10.74
N ALA A 1019 13.63 10.48 11.67
CA ALA A 1019 13.85 9.07 11.95
C ALA A 1019 14.44 8.93 13.36
N PHE A 1020 14.21 7.79 13.99
CA PHE A 1020 14.93 7.39 15.19
C PHE A 1020 15.14 5.88 15.18
N LYS A 1021 16.12 5.41 15.96
CA LYS A 1021 16.36 3.98 16.17
C LYS A 1021 16.81 3.72 17.59
N LYS A 1022 16.09 2.86 18.31
CA LYS A 1022 16.49 2.34 19.62
C LYS A 1022 17.35 1.10 19.41
N ILE A 1023 18.60 1.14 19.84
CA ILE A 1023 19.59 0.07 19.64
C ILE A 1023 20.23 -0.33 20.97
N ARG A 1024 20.42 -1.63 21.19
CA ARG A 1024 21.24 -2.15 22.27
C ARG A 1024 22.70 -2.18 21.82
N VAL A 1025 23.59 -1.58 22.60
CA VAL A 1025 25.03 -1.50 22.35
C VAL A 1025 25.76 -2.16 23.52
N LYS A 1026 26.40 -3.30 23.25
CA LYS A 1026 27.14 -4.04 24.28
C LYS A 1026 28.39 -3.27 24.70
N ALA A 1027 28.79 -3.43 25.97
CA ALA A 1027 30.07 -2.91 26.44
C ALA A 1027 31.23 -3.50 25.63
N GLU A 1028 32.24 -2.69 25.29
CA GLU A 1028 33.50 -3.20 24.76
C GLU A 1028 34.24 -3.98 25.87
N THR A 1029 34.59 -5.23 25.58
CA THR A 1029 35.30 -6.14 26.50
C THR A 1029 36.74 -5.74 26.71
#